data_AF-K9SQG4-F1
#
_entry.id   AF-K9SQG4-F1
#
_cell.length_a   1.000
_cell.length_b   1.000
_cell.length_c   1.000
_cell.angle_alpha   90.00
_cell.angle_beta   90.00
_cell.angle_gamma   90.00
#
_symmetry.space_group_name_H-M   'P 1'
#
loop_
_entity.id
_entity.type
_entity.pdbx_description
1 polymer ?
#
loop_
_entity_poly.entity_id
_entity_poly.type
_entity_poly.pdbx_seq_one_letter_code
_entity_poly.pdbx_strand_id
1 'polypeptide(L)'
;MDDDRRAQELKKYLLDILIGIPGLSADSIGHVLFGLPLREERTKNEGRKAHIKLQTVSELVNGLTHVLQAIEEQPDLFLSNQKNQKVKPNAQKPSREDILRAFHMQSQLTWEEREQLGLRAGDDDILVQQALLNLALYPGQHRKQQIIDLYKASIGADFSESPSEPITSLDDVDGCINKFFELRLQEHKLLIGKVKNAITRLLLQAGTGQMRFISFNDQDQYVKRFLPHAFVERFTQVVVDNNLLNQELPVYIQGITINHLGPLPVPIHKGNKAQGVFHKELLELHFPQYEPLHTPIDTIFEQLLSRKTSEAEVEFYVRIKEEDNDDQNNKNRSYTPFSKRVYEKLKTQVEGKSRIHFTIKSSGLGGTLSQVIRVINKALFWGINCLQDDYFPIAHDVLIHQDIIQNNVPSAVWSHCLVKLCRYETIEKALTASYQPLQKKGESNPINISNESYYMGIRSYEEFTFIDPIGRGDYCHFDVLASAAKAALQARLRAVNLTGIPSQTYVHDLLHRVEQQYIIDEAKALVTGYPFSSFAMESWLRTELLPDKVKVDVKSFSYATFDAYLTITETFLTEGSYRSAFKYLDVLKRLLDHISKSWVYWCDKYETQYSRYNDMEKYAFSGSLLVRYELCLAEYFYVLDWQSELASEQTHYFLADEQLRDTKDCLGNAWQALDRAEQLLTVRLAKYYVIHEVSQATFAPYYKLLSKIYLLRAKMLLFFPTAAGTVNPVYKLPTDSKRIANRTEPKHIHGGRLFLLERARLYAACNGDDELYVICTAYQCLALLMASFVRDGFTIDAANQLGISMTPGDCRTWAQQRRDHALLRYTATGKRCYHEIKRNSGMSSDLAKEHRIFGRYEIDAVPNIRETIGEHPPGYKKLKLQGEMHDESEVINEFLYLDMRFLMLPRSTVDPDDPQSKQLIYMFGPTSCYLFLIRGLCHLCSNNQTEFGDQSPQLTETNDLDLNDWDKKLEECYRLFTYAWAIADDGGVIEQMATEEGKWRIRRYTEARNKATHDLHATSIRDLYPYRVTDIADLGKVFAAICATLRIYTQSNAQERHHEIAWLFNGLKGQESFQKDNSLGQALKGQRRYNGHLATYLDKCQAKIKEAAQNAQYNAASILEERDSLVSDIFELTACAHETDPC
;
A
#
# COMPACT_ATOMS: atom_id res chain seq x y z
N MET A 1 -42.16 8.58 -11.31
CA MET A 1 -43.21 9.56 -11.69
C MET A 1 -42.72 10.99 -11.54
N ASP A 2 -41.77 11.29 -10.64
CA ASP A 2 -41.12 12.61 -10.56
C ASP A 2 -40.02 12.83 -11.63
N ASP A 3 -39.34 11.76 -12.07
CA ASP A 3 -38.20 11.84 -13.02
C ASP A 3 -38.60 12.33 -14.42
N ASP A 4 -39.85 12.07 -14.84
CA ASP A 4 -40.39 12.50 -16.13
C ASP A 4 -40.69 14.02 -16.16
N ARG A 5 -40.88 14.63 -14.98
CA ARG A 5 -41.37 16.01 -14.86
C ARG A 5 -40.27 17.04 -15.11
N ARG A 6 -39.04 16.83 -14.61
CA ARG A 6 -37.93 17.79 -14.75
C ARG A 6 -37.38 17.83 -16.17
N ALA A 7 -37.21 16.67 -16.81
CA ALA A 7 -36.82 16.59 -18.21
C ALA A 7 -37.87 17.26 -19.11
N GLN A 8 -39.17 17.06 -18.83
CA GLN A 8 -40.26 17.74 -19.53
C GLN A 8 -40.33 19.24 -19.22
N GLU A 9 -40.03 19.68 -17.99
CA GLU A 9 -39.97 21.09 -17.59
C GLU A 9 -38.79 21.82 -18.25
N LEU A 10 -37.60 21.22 -18.34
CA LEU A 10 -36.45 21.79 -19.07
C LEU A 10 -36.76 21.86 -20.57
N LYS A 11 -37.31 20.77 -21.14
CA LYS A 11 -37.73 20.72 -22.54
C LYS A 11 -38.77 21.80 -22.83
N LYS A 12 -39.76 21.97 -21.94
CA LYS A 12 -40.80 23.00 -22.04
C LYS A 12 -40.22 24.41 -21.89
N TYR A 13 -39.35 24.66 -20.91
CA TYR A 13 -38.70 25.95 -20.69
C TYR A 13 -37.87 26.39 -21.90
N LEU A 14 -37.09 25.47 -22.49
CA LEU A 14 -36.33 25.71 -23.70
C LEU A 14 -37.23 25.93 -24.94
N LEU A 15 -38.35 25.19 -25.05
CA LEU A 15 -39.36 25.41 -26.08
C LEU A 15 -40.08 26.76 -25.91
N ASP A 16 -40.39 27.17 -24.69
CA ASP A 16 -41.05 28.44 -24.38
C ASP A 16 -40.15 29.63 -24.74
N ILE A 17 -38.82 29.51 -24.52
CA ILE A 17 -37.81 30.49 -24.98
C ILE A 17 -37.78 30.57 -26.52
N LEU A 18 -37.84 29.43 -27.22
CA LEU A 18 -37.83 29.37 -28.69
C LEU A 18 -39.11 29.91 -29.33
N ILE A 19 -40.27 29.62 -28.74
CA ILE A 19 -41.60 30.07 -29.21
C ILE A 19 -41.79 31.58 -28.97
N GLY A 20 -41.06 32.17 -28.02
CA GLY A 20 -41.09 33.62 -27.74
C GLY A 20 -40.46 34.52 -28.81
N ILE A 21 -39.82 33.97 -29.84
CA ILE A 21 -39.15 34.73 -30.92
C ILE A 21 -40.16 35.04 -32.06
N PRO A 22 -40.49 36.31 -32.36
CA PRO A 22 -41.48 36.65 -33.39
C PRO A 22 -41.01 36.24 -34.80
N GLY A 23 -41.83 35.48 -35.53
CA GLY A 23 -41.61 35.13 -36.95
C GLY A 23 -41.19 33.70 -37.25
N LEU A 24 -40.98 32.85 -36.23
CA LEU A 24 -40.70 31.42 -36.40
C LEU A 24 -42.00 30.60 -36.24
N SER A 25 -42.52 30.02 -37.32
CA SER A 25 -43.54 28.98 -37.20
C SER A 25 -42.90 27.66 -36.76
N ALA A 26 -43.67 26.75 -36.15
CA ALA A 26 -43.18 25.43 -35.76
C ALA A 26 -42.55 24.66 -36.95
N ASP A 27 -43.03 24.93 -38.17
CA ASP A 27 -42.50 24.36 -39.42
C ASP A 27 -41.15 24.98 -39.81
N SER A 28 -40.94 26.28 -39.55
CA SER A 28 -39.66 26.97 -39.77
C SER A 28 -38.56 26.48 -38.82
N ILE A 29 -38.93 26.19 -37.56
CA ILE A 29 -38.02 25.62 -36.55
C ILE A 29 -37.58 24.20 -36.96
N GLY A 30 -38.48 23.39 -37.51
CA GLY A 30 -38.16 22.06 -38.03
C GLY A 30 -37.20 22.10 -39.23
N HIS A 31 -37.37 23.06 -40.13
CA HIS A 31 -36.55 23.20 -41.33
C HIS A 31 -35.12 23.69 -41.06
N VAL A 32 -34.95 24.62 -40.11
CA VAL A 32 -33.65 25.21 -39.74
C VAL A 32 -32.82 24.27 -38.88
N LEU A 33 -33.45 23.47 -38.00
CA LEU A 33 -32.73 22.60 -37.08
C LEU A 33 -32.39 21.21 -37.64
N PHE A 34 -33.15 20.67 -38.62
CA PHE A 34 -33.06 19.24 -38.97
C PHE A 34 -32.97 18.90 -40.47
N GLY A 35 -32.99 19.87 -41.39
CA GLY A 35 -32.66 19.62 -42.81
C GLY A 35 -33.55 18.62 -43.58
N LEU A 36 -34.70 18.20 -43.05
CA LEU A 36 -35.65 17.28 -43.70
C LEU A 36 -37.11 17.69 -43.42
N PRO A 37 -38.07 17.42 -44.33
CA PRO A 37 -39.48 17.75 -44.12
C PRO A 37 -40.11 16.86 -43.04
N LEU A 38 -40.88 17.47 -42.13
CA LEU A 38 -41.68 16.79 -41.11
C LEU A 38 -42.64 15.79 -41.76
N ARG A 39 -42.58 14.51 -41.35
CA ARG A 39 -43.59 13.51 -41.72
C ARG A 39 -44.80 13.64 -40.80
N GLU A 40 -45.92 14.07 -41.36
CA GLU A 40 -47.22 14.11 -40.67
C GLU A 40 -47.79 12.69 -40.52
N GLU A 41 -47.94 12.19 -39.30
CA GLU A 41 -48.82 11.05 -39.03
C GLU A 41 -50.19 11.55 -38.55
N ARG A 42 -51.24 11.19 -39.29
CA ARG A 42 -52.64 11.44 -38.92
C ARG A 42 -53.12 10.38 -37.94
N THR A 43 -53.18 10.69 -36.65
CA THR A 43 -54.06 9.97 -35.73
C THR A 43 -55.45 10.62 -35.76
N LYS A 44 -56.47 9.84 -36.13
CA LYS A 44 -57.86 10.29 -36.12
C LYS A 44 -58.31 10.52 -34.67
N ASN A 45 -58.78 11.74 -34.42
CA ASN A 45 -59.37 12.28 -33.20
C ASN A 45 -58.38 12.80 -32.15
N GLU A 46 -58.63 14.05 -31.76
CA GLU A 46 -57.94 14.91 -30.78
C GLU A 46 -56.75 15.75 -31.30
N GLY A 47 -56.66 16.98 -30.78
CA GLY A 47 -56.10 18.16 -31.44
C GLY A 47 -54.63 18.11 -31.88
N ARG A 48 -54.30 18.99 -32.83
CA ARG A 48 -52.95 19.21 -33.37
C ARG A 48 -51.91 19.38 -32.25
N LYS A 49 -51.17 18.33 -31.93
CA LYS A 49 -49.90 18.39 -31.20
C LYS A 49 -48.79 17.95 -32.14
N ALA A 50 -47.91 18.88 -32.51
CA ALA A 50 -46.67 18.54 -33.18
C ALA A 50 -45.75 17.80 -32.18
N HIS A 51 -45.44 16.53 -32.45
CA HIS A 51 -44.40 15.81 -31.73
C HIS A 51 -43.05 16.09 -32.37
N ILE A 52 -42.33 17.09 -31.86
CA ILE A 52 -40.92 17.30 -32.20
C ILE A 52 -40.08 16.31 -31.38
N LYS A 53 -39.52 15.29 -32.04
CA LYS A 53 -38.43 14.46 -31.47
C LYS A 53 -37.13 15.27 -31.59
N LEU A 54 -36.81 16.03 -30.53
CA LEU A 54 -35.51 16.67 -30.37
C LEU A 54 -34.46 15.59 -30.13
N GLN A 55 -33.41 15.52 -30.96
CA GLN A 55 -32.38 14.47 -30.87
C GLN A 55 -31.24 14.82 -29.89
N THR A 56 -30.91 16.10 -29.64
CA THR A 56 -30.04 16.53 -28.52
C THR A 56 -30.31 18.00 -28.07
N VAL A 57 -30.07 18.37 -26.80
CA VAL A 57 -30.10 19.78 -26.32
C VAL A 57 -28.92 20.59 -26.87
N SER A 58 -27.79 19.94 -27.21
CA SER A 58 -26.65 20.57 -27.90
C SER A 58 -27.07 21.11 -29.28
N GLU A 59 -27.87 20.36 -30.05
CA GLU A 59 -28.45 20.86 -31.31
C GLU A 59 -29.47 21.97 -31.08
N LEU A 60 -30.16 21.98 -29.93
CA LEU A 60 -31.10 23.04 -29.57
C LEU A 60 -30.39 24.33 -29.16
N VAL A 61 -29.29 24.23 -28.41
CA VAL A 61 -28.43 25.35 -28.04
C VAL A 61 -27.65 25.85 -29.26
N ASN A 62 -27.08 24.96 -30.08
CA ASN A 62 -26.47 25.31 -31.36
C ASN A 62 -27.49 25.93 -32.33
N GLY A 63 -28.73 25.43 -32.30
CA GLY A 63 -29.86 25.96 -33.03
C GLY A 63 -30.28 27.35 -32.58
N LEU A 64 -30.39 27.57 -31.26
CA LEU A 64 -30.59 28.89 -30.65
C LEU A 64 -29.47 29.85 -31.03
N THR A 65 -28.23 29.37 -31.01
CA THR A 65 -27.05 30.17 -31.38
C THR A 65 -27.07 30.51 -32.88
N HIS A 66 -27.37 29.54 -33.76
CA HIS A 66 -27.51 29.76 -35.20
C HIS A 66 -28.69 30.64 -35.59
N VAL A 67 -29.84 30.52 -34.90
CA VAL A 67 -31.01 31.39 -35.11
C VAL A 67 -30.70 32.81 -34.65
N LEU A 68 -30.02 32.97 -33.52
CA LEU A 68 -29.55 34.28 -33.05
C LEU A 68 -28.50 34.89 -34.00
N GLN A 69 -27.61 34.06 -34.55
CA GLN A 69 -26.59 34.48 -35.51
C GLN A 69 -27.19 34.83 -36.88
N ALA A 70 -28.20 34.08 -37.35
CA ALA A 70 -28.94 34.39 -38.58
C ALA A 70 -29.78 35.68 -38.46
N ILE A 71 -30.30 35.98 -37.27
CA ILE A 71 -30.98 37.26 -36.96
C ILE A 71 -29.99 38.43 -36.95
N GLU A 72 -28.73 38.20 -36.54
CA GLU A 72 -27.66 39.22 -36.53
C GLU A 72 -27.00 39.44 -37.90
N GLU A 73 -26.83 38.38 -38.71
CA GLU A 73 -26.14 38.43 -40.01
C GLU A 73 -27.06 38.88 -41.16
N GLN A 74 -28.38 38.68 -41.07
CA GLN A 74 -29.35 39.11 -42.09
C GLN A 74 -30.64 39.70 -41.49
N PRO A 75 -30.58 40.88 -40.84
CA PRO A 75 -31.77 41.54 -40.29
C PRO A 75 -32.82 41.87 -41.38
N ASP A 76 -32.37 42.11 -42.62
CA ASP A 76 -33.22 42.54 -43.73
C ASP A 76 -34.02 41.41 -44.39
N LEU A 77 -33.59 40.15 -44.27
CA LEU A 77 -34.36 39.01 -44.82
C LEU A 77 -35.68 38.81 -44.04
N PHE A 78 -35.67 39.09 -42.74
CA PHE A 78 -36.83 38.98 -41.85
C PHE A 78 -37.74 40.22 -41.86
N LEU A 79 -37.24 41.38 -42.31
CA LEU A 79 -38.02 42.61 -42.47
C LEU A 79 -38.86 42.62 -43.76
N SER A 80 -38.51 41.81 -44.76
CA SER A 80 -39.19 41.83 -46.07
C SER A 80 -40.59 41.17 -46.09
N ASN A 81 -40.91 40.32 -45.10
CA ASN A 81 -42.21 39.62 -45.02
C ASN A 81 -43.25 40.29 -44.08
N GLN A 82 -42.96 41.45 -43.49
CA GLN A 82 -43.86 42.11 -42.53
C GLN A 82 -44.42 43.47 -42.99
N LYS A 83 -44.84 43.58 -44.26
CA LYS A 83 -45.60 44.78 -44.68
C LYS A 83 -47.04 44.87 -44.14
N ASN A 84 -47.56 43.85 -43.46
CA ASN A 84 -48.91 43.89 -42.90
C ASN A 84 -48.99 43.24 -41.50
N GLN A 85 -48.48 43.91 -40.46
CA GLN A 85 -49.06 43.91 -39.11
C GLN A 85 -48.27 44.85 -38.19
N LYS A 86 -48.97 45.80 -37.55
CA LYS A 86 -48.41 46.67 -36.51
C LYS A 86 -48.16 45.84 -35.25
N VAL A 87 -46.98 45.24 -35.12
CA VAL A 87 -46.47 44.73 -33.83
C VAL A 87 -45.06 45.28 -33.66
N LYS A 88 -44.81 45.98 -32.55
CA LYS A 88 -43.45 46.44 -32.20
C LYS A 88 -42.56 45.22 -31.97
N PRO A 89 -41.34 45.14 -32.53
CA PRO A 89 -40.43 44.05 -32.27
C PRO A 89 -39.75 44.29 -30.92
N ASN A 90 -40.26 43.69 -29.86
CA ASN A 90 -39.44 43.41 -28.68
C ASN A 90 -38.85 42.02 -28.86
N ALA A 91 -37.72 41.93 -29.57
CA ALA A 91 -36.90 40.72 -29.54
C ALA A 91 -36.26 40.65 -28.15
N GLN A 92 -36.84 39.86 -27.25
CA GLN A 92 -36.21 39.57 -25.98
C GLN A 92 -35.14 38.49 -26.24
N LYS A 93 -33.88 38.92 -26.43
CA LYS A 93 -32.74 38.00 -26.37
C LYS A 93 -32.87 37.19 -25.06
N PRO A 94 -32.64 35.86 -25.06
CA PRO A 94 -32.59 35.11 -23.81
C PRO A 94 -31.60 35.80 -22.90
N SER A 95 -32.05 36.19 -21.71
CA SER A 95 -31.20 36.94 -20.81
C SER A 95 -30.03 36.07 -20.36
N ARG A 96 -28.94 36.69 -19.91
CA ARG A 96 -27.81 35.98 -19.29
C ARG A 96 -28.29 35.05 -18.17
N GLU A 97 -29.34 35.45 -17.45
CA GLU A 97 -29.98 34.66 -16.40
C GLU A 97 -30.71 33.44 -16.97
N ASP A 98 -31.38 33.54 -18.12
CA ASP A 98 -32.08 32.42 -18.75
C ASP A 98 -31.10 31.36 -19.27
N ILE A 99 -29.96 31.79 -19.84
CA ILE A 99 -28.89 30.89 -20.31
C ILE A 99 -28.25 30.19 -19.10
N LEU A 100 -27.88 30.93 -18.05
CA LEU A 100 -27.33 30.36 -16.81
C LEU A 100 -28.33 29.42 -16.13
N ARG A 101 -29.62 29.74 -16.15
CA ARG A 101 -30.69 28.90 -15.60
C ARG A 101 -30.88 27.61 -16.40
N ALA A 102 -30.83 27.67 -17.72
CA ALA A 102 -30.88 26.49 -18.58
C ALA A 102 -29.67 25.56 -18.34
N PHE A 103 -28.47 26.12 -18.22
CA PHE A 103 -27.26 25.33 -17.88
C PHE A 103 -27.32 24.77 -16.45
N HIS A 104 -27.84 25.54 -15.49
CA HIS A 104 -28.06 25.07 -14.13
C HIS A 104 -29.06 23.89 -14.11
N MET A 105 -30.18 24.01 -14.83
CA MET A 105 -31.15 22.92 -14.97
C MET A 105 -30.55 21.70 -15.68
N GLN A 106 -29.70 21.88 -16.68
CA GLN A 106 -28.99 20.80 -17.37
C GLN A 106 -27.97 20.09 -16.45
N SER A 107 -27.26 20.82 -15.58
CA SER A 107 -26.32 20.25 -14.61
C SER A 107 -27.02 19.41 -13.53
N GLN A 108 -28.32 19.62 -13.31
CA GLN A 108 -29.13 18.90 -12.32
C GLN A 108 -29.81 17.65 -12.88
N LEU A 109 -29.67 17.35 -14.18
CA LEU A 109 -30.31 16.20 -14.79
C LEU A 109 -29.61 14.89 -14.39
N THR A 110 -30.41 13.86 -14.07
CA THR A 110 -29.93 12.49 -13.86
C THR A 110 -29.47 11.85 -15.16
N TRP A 111 -28.74 10.73 -15.07
CA TRP A 111 -28.30 9.99 -16.25
C TRP A 111 -29.48 9.46 -17.08
N GLU A 112 -30.54 8.97 -16.43
CA GLU A 112 -31.78 8.51 -17.07
C GLU A 112 -32.49 9.65 -17.81
N GLU A 113 -32.57 10.82 -17.18
CA GLU A 113 -33.13 12.02 -17.79
C GLU A 113 -32.30 12.47 -19.00
N ARG A 114 -30.97 12.38 -18.91
CA ARG A 114 -30.04 12.71 -20.01
C ARG A 114 -30.12 11.72 -21.17
N GLU A 115 -30.19 10.42 -20.89
CA GLU A 115 -30.37 9.37 -21.90
C GLU A 115 -31.70 9.56 -22.64
N GLN A 116 -32.77 9.88 -21.91
CA GLN A 116 -34.07 10.22 -22.49
C GLN A 116 -34.02 11.49 -23.36
N LEU A 117 -33.14 12.44 -23.02
CA LEU A 117 -32.92 13.70 -23.76
C LEU A 117 -31.83 13.60 -24.84
N GLY A 118 -31.20 12.42 -25.04
CA GLY A 118 -30.12 12.21 -26.00
C GLY A 118 -28.81 12.94 -25.67
N LEU A 119 -28.62 13.39 -24.43
CA LEU A 119 -27.45 14.17 -24.02
C LEU A 119 -26.21 13.28 -23.88
N ARG A 120 -25.09 13.68 -24.50
CA ARG A 120 -23.79 13.04 -24.27
C ARG A 120 -23.30 13.38 -22.85
N ALA A 121 -22.86 12.38 -22.12
CA ALA A 121 -22.26 12.53 -20.79
C ALA A 121 -20.73 12.61 -20.88
N GLY A 122 -20.10 13.47 -20.07
CA GLY A 122 -18.63 13.55 -19.96
C GLY A 122 -18.15 14.75 -19.15
N ASP A 123 -16.86 14.75 -18.77
CA ASP A 123 -16.21 15.85 -18.02
C ASP A 123 -16.22 17.21 -18.75
N ASP A 124 -16.36 17.18 -20.07
CA ASP A 124 -16.42 18.36 -20.92
C ASP A 124 -17.56 19.30 -20.49
N ASP A 125 -18.70 18.78 -20.03
CA ASP A 125 -19.83 19.58 -19.54
C ASP A 125 -19.46 20.42 -18.31
N ILE A 126 -18.60 19.90 -17.44
CA ILE A 126 -18.17 20.58 -16.21
C ILE A 126 -17.12 21.63 -16.53
N LEU A 127 -16.20 21.32 -17.45
CA LEU A 127 -15.25 22.31 -17.95
C LEU A 127 -15.98 23.45 -18.65
N VAL A 128 -17.00 23.15 -19.47
CA VAL A 128 -17.87 24.15 -20.10
C VAL A 128 -18.67 24.92 -19.06
N GLN A 129 -19.27 24.27 -18.06
CA GLN A 129 -20.02 24.94 -17.01
C GLN A 129 -19.13 25.90 -16.19
N GLN A 130 -17.94 25.44 -15.79
CA GLN A 130 -16.98 26.26 -15.06
C GLN A 130 -16.41 27.37 -15.95
N ALA A 131 -16.09 27.08 -17.21
CA ALA A 131 -15.66 28.08 -18.18
C ALA A 131 -16.75 29.13 -18.39
N LEU A 132 -18.03 28.76 -18.52
CA LEU A 132 -19.15 29.68 -18.74
C LEU A 132 -19.49 30.50 -17.50
N LEU A 133 -19.44 29.90 -16.30
CA LEU A 133 -19.53 30.62 -15.02
C LEU A 133 -18.40 31.67 -14.91
N ASN A 134 -17.20 31.35 -15.43
CA ASN A 134 -16.06 32.26 -15.44
C ASN A 134 -16.07 33.25 -16.63
N LEU A 135 -16.62 32.90 -17.80
CA LEU A 135 -16.48 33.67 -19.06
C LEU A 135 -17.70 34.47 -19.48
N ALA A 136 -18.92 33.93 -19.51
CA ALA A 136 -20.14 34.61 -19.98
C ALA A 136 -20.02 35.61 -21.19
N LEU A 137 -18.99 35.52 -22.06
CA LEU A 137 -18.64 36.58 -23.03
C LEU A 137 -18.22 36.09 -24.44
N TYR A 138 -18.13 34.79 -24.73
CA TYR A 138 -17.71 34.31 -26.06
C TYR A 138 -18.63 33.20 -26.61
N PRO A 139 -19.27 33.38 -27.79
CA PRO A 139 -20.04 32.35 -28.46
C PRO A 139 -19.15 31.58 -29.45
N GLY A 140 -19.20 30.25 -29.42
CA GLY A 140 -18.55 29.42 -30.43
C GLY A 140 -18.60 27.91 -30.13
N GLN A 141 -18.88 27.11 -31.16
CA GLN A 141 -18.85 25.64 -31.09
C GLN A 141 -17.40 25.14 -30.95
N HIS A 142 -17.15 24.27 -29.97
CA HIS A 142 -15.79 23.87 -29.63
C HIS A 142 -15.60 22.35 -29.47
N ARG A 143 -14.47 21.84 -30.02
CA ARG A 143 -13.92 20.49 -29.81
C ARG A 143 -13.25 20.41 -28.42
N LYS A 144 -13.03 19.20 -27.86
CA LYS A 144 -12.42 18.98 -26.51
C LYS A 144 -11.21 19.88 -26.19
N GLN A 145 -10.25 20.01 -27.11
CA GLN A 145 -9.09 20.87 -26.92
C GLN A 145 -9.46 22.36 -26.79
N GLN A 146 -10.43 22.82 -27.55
CA GLN A 146 -10.92 24.20 -27.51
C GLN A 146 -11.74 24.49 -26.24
N ILE A 147 -12.43 23.50 -25.66
CA ILE A 147 -13.09 23.65 -24.34
C ILE A 147 -12.03 23.82 -23.25
N ILE A 148 -10.96 23.03 -23.31
CA ILE A 148 -9.82 23.16 -22.38
C ILE A 148 -9.14 24.52 -22.58
N ASP A 149 -8.92 24.94 -23.81
CA ASP A 149 -8.27 26.22 -24.11
C ASP A 149 -9.16 27.41 -23.71
N LEU A 150 -10.48 27.31 -23.92
CA LEU A 150 -11.47 28.27 -23.43
C LEU A 150 -11.48 28.32 -21.90
N TYR A 151 -11.45 27.17 -21.23
CA TYR A 151 -11.33 27.12 -19.78
C TYR A 151 -10.02 27.74 -19.30
N LYS A 152 -8.89 27.43 -19.95
CA LYS A 152 -7.57 28.03 -19.67
C LYS A 152 -7.57 29.55 -19.85
N ALA A 153 -8.25 30.04 -20.89
CA ALA A 153 -8.49 31.47 -21.09
C ALA A 153 -9.40 32.04 -20.00
N SER A 154 -10.45 31.32 -19.58
CA SER A 154 -11.38 31.71 -18.49
C SER A 154 -10.69 31.87 -17.15
N ILE A 155 -9.73 31.00 -16.87
CA ILE A 155 -8.96 31.08 -15.64
C ILE A 155 -7.92 32.19 -15.77
N GLY A 156 -7.53 32.63 -16.98
CA GLY A 156 -6.54 33.68 -17.21
C GLY A 156 -5.10 33.17 -17.06
N ALA A 157 -4.84 31.93 -17.52
CA ALA A 157 -3.49 31.35 -17.55
C ALA A 157 -2.60 32.02 -18.61
N ASP A 158 -3.20 32.65 -19.61
CA ASP A 158 -2.49 33.42 -20.63
C ASP A 158 -2.26 34.86 -20.15
N PHE A 159 -1.05 35.15 -19.66
CA PHE A 159 -0.67 36.47 -19.12
C PHE A 159 -0.16 37.44 -20.20
N SER A 160 -0.26 37.07 -21.49
CA SER A 160 0.43 37.74 -22.60
C SER A 160 -0.35 38.92 -23.21
N GLU A 161 -1.66 39.06 -22.96
CA GLU A 161 -2.54 40.03 -23.64
C GLU A 161 -3.43 40.88 -22.70
N SER A 162 -2.88 41.53 -21.67
CA SER A 162 -3.66 42.50 -20.87
C SER A 162 -3.45 43.96 -21.35
N PRO A 163 -4.48 44.71 -21.77
CA PRO A 163 -4.39 46.10 -22.27
C PRO A 163 -4.24 47.17 -21.17
N SER A 164 -3.80 46.80 -19.96
CA SER A 164 -3.64 47.69 -18.81
C SER A 164 -2.28 48.40 -18.79
N GLU A 165 -2.21 49.57 -18.14
CA GLU A 165 -0.94 50.27 -17.88
C GLU A 165 0.09 49.32 -17.24
N PRO A 166 1.34 49.27 -17.76
CA PRO A 166 2.35 48.37 -17.24
C PRO A 166 2.77 48.81 -15.84
N ILE A 167 2.78 47.87 -14.89
CA ILE A 167 3.32 48.09 -13.54
C ILE A 167 4.82 48.36 -13.68
N THR A 168 5.29 49.50 -13.15
CA THR A 168 6.70 49.91 -13.30
C THR A 168 7.49 49.85 -12.01
N SER A 169 6.83 49.87 -10.86
CA SER A 169 7.45 49.88 -9.54
C SER A 169 6.72 49.00 -8.52
N LEU A 170 7.39 48.73 -7.39
CA LEU A 170 6.76 48.05 -6.24
C LEU A 170 5.59 48.85 -5.62
N ASP A 171 5.64 50.18 -5.69
CA ASP A 171 4.55 51.04 -5.22
C ASP A 171 3.30 50.90 -6.11
N ASP A 172 3.48 50.67 -7.41
CA ASP A 172 2.39 50.38 -8.34
C ASP A 172 1.72 49.02 -8.02
N VAL A 173 2.51 48.03 -7.60
CA VAL A 173 1.99 46.71 -7.13
C VAL A 173 1.16 46.89 -5.86
N ASP A 174 1.65 47.67 -4.90
CA ASP A 174 0.93 47.99 -3.67
C ASP A 174 -0.36 48.78 -3.94
N GLY A 175 -0.31 49.72 -4.89
CA GLY A 175 -1.48 50.44 -5.39
C GLY A 175 -2.52 49.51 -6.03
N CYS A 176 -2.08 48.54 -6.84
CA CYS A 176 -2.94 47.52 -7.44
C CYS A 176 -3.63 46.65 -6.39
N ILE A 177 -2.90 46.17 -5.38
CA ILE A 177 -3.48 45.40 -4.26
C ILE A 177 -4.52 46.22 -3.51
N ASN A 178 -4.19 47.47 -3.14
CA ASN A 178 -5.11 48.32 -2.39
C ASN A 178 -6.39 48.59 -3.18
N LYS A 179 -6.27 48.90 -4.48
CA LYS A 179 -7.40 49.10 -5.39
C LYS A 179 -8.27 47.85 -5.52
N PHE A 180 -7.67 46.65 -5.54
CA PHE A 180 -8.42 45.39 -5.53
C PHE A 180 -9.30 45.24 -4.26
N PHE A 181 -8.75 45.53 -3.08
CA PHE A 181 -9.52 45.46 -1.82
C PHE A 181 -10.57 46.57 -1.69
N GLU A 182 -10.29 47.77 -2.20
CA GLU A 182 -11.25 48.88 -2.23
C GLU A 182 -12.46 48.59 -3.12
N LEU A 183 -12.24 47.91 -4.25
CA LEU A 183 -13.28 47.60 -5.24
C LEU A 183 -14.07 46.32 -4.95
N ARG A 184 -13.48 45.29 -4.32
CA ARG A 184 -14.09 43.95 -4.24
C ARG A 184 -14.33 43.39 -2.82
N LEU A 185 -13.52 43.73 -1.81
CA LEU A 185 -13.50 43.00 -0.53
C LEU A 185 -13.16 43.93 0.66
N GLN A 186 -14.02 44.92 0.95
CA GLN A 186 -13.77 45.91 2.02
C GLN A 186 -13.64 45.30 3.43
N GLU A 187 -14.22 44.13 3.69
CA GLU A 187 -14.27 43.47 5.01
C GLU A 187 -12.97 42.76 5.43
N HIS A 188 -11.96 42.68 4.55
CA HIS A 188 -10.76 41.86 4.78
C HIS A 188 -9.42 42.62 4.72
N LYS A 189 -9.38 43.88 5.19
CA LYS A 189 -8.13 44.69 5.22
C LYS A 189 -6.93 44.00 5.88
N LEU A 190 -7.15 43.10 6.84
CA LEU A 190 -6.10 42.30 7.49
C LEU A 190 -5.37 41.33 6.54
N LEU A 191 -5.94 41.01 5.37
CA LEU A 191 -5.32 40.13 4.38
C LEU A 191 -4.34 40.86 3.45
N ILE A 192 -4.39 42.21 3.37
CA ILE A 192 -3.47 43.01 2.54
C ILE A 192 -2.01 42.70 2.91
N GLY A 193 -1.69 42.68 4.20
CA GLY A 193 -0.33 42.37 4.67
C GLY A 193 0.12 40.94 4.29
N LYS A 194 -0.81 39.98 4.22
CA LYS A 194 -0.48 38.62 3.78
C LYS A 194 -0.21 38.55 2.29
N VAL A 195 -0.95 39.29 1.47
CA VAL A 195 -0.72 39.39 0.02
C VAL A 195 0.63 40.04 -0.25
N LYS A 196 0.93 41.17 0.39
CA LYS A 196 2.22 41.85 0.29
C LYS A 196 3.39 40.94 0.67
N ASN A 197 3.25 40.20 1.77
CA ASN A 197 4.25 39.20 2.19
C ASN A 197 4.41 38.05 1.18
N ALA A 198 3.31 37.59 0.55
CA ALA A 198 3.36 36.55 -0.46
C ALA A 198 4.09 37.01 -1.73
N ILE A 199 3.82 38.24 -2.21
CA ILE A 199 4.55 38.84 -3.34
C ILE A 199 6.02 39.04 -2.99
N THR A 200 6.32 39.55 -1.79
CA THR A 200 7.70 39.75 -1.32
C THR A 200 8.46 38.42 -1.29
N ARG A 201 7.82 37.32 -0.87
CA ARG A 201 8.42 35.98 -0.90
C ARG A 201 8.71 35.50 -2.33
N LEU A 202 7.81 35.74 -3.28
CA LEU A 202 8.06 35.43 -4.70
C LEU A 202 9.28 36.22 -5.22
N LEU A 203 9.37 37.51 -4.90
CA LEU A 203 10.52 38.35 -5.29
C LEU A 203 11.83 37.91 -4.61
N LEU A 204 11.78 37.45 -3.36
CA LEU A 204 12.93 36.87 -2.67
C LEU A 204 13.38 35.55 -3.32
N GLN A 205 12.44 34.67 -3.66
CA GLN A 205 12.73 33.39 -4.33
C GLN A 205 13.27 33.59 -5.75
N ALA A 206 12.88 34.67 -6.41
CA ALA A 206 13.46 35.10 -7.68
C ALA A 206 14.92 35.60 -7.58
N GLY A 207 15.47 35.75 -6.37
CA GLY A 207 16.81 36.31 -6.13
C GLY A 207 16.87 37.84 -6.20
N THR A 208 15.84 38.53 -6.71
CA THR A 208 15.82 40.00 -6.83
C THR A 208 15.62 40.72 -5.49
N GLY A 209 15.05 40.04 -4.51
CA GLY A 209 15.04 40.50 -3.11
C GLY A 209 16.44 40.60 -2.47
N GLN A 210 17.42 39.82 -2.95
CA GLN A 210 18.80 39.81 -2.45
C GLN A 210 19.70 40.85 -3.14
N MET A 211 19.33 41.29 -4.35
CA MET A 211 20.01 42.35 -5.12
C MET A 211 19.80 43.76 -4.55
N ARG A 212 19.02 43.92 -3.46
CA ARG A 212 18.76 45.20 -2.79
C ARG A 212 20.02 45.94 -2.34
N PHE A 213 21.15 45.26 -2.20
CA PHE A 213 22.44 45.85 -1.85
C PHE A 213 23.19 46.50 -3.02
N ILE A 214 22.74 46.30 -4.27
CA ILE A 214 23.45 46.74 -5.49
C ILE A 214 22.76 47.95 -6.17
N SER A 215 21.43 47.97 -6.27
CA SER A 215 20.66 49.08 -6.87
C SER A 215 19.14 48.92 -6.65
N PHE A 216 18.42 49.99 -6.28
CA PHE A 216 16.95 50.00 -6.21
C PHE A 216 16.29 49.88 -7.60
N ASN A 217 16.95 50.37 -8.67
CA ASN A 217 16.41 50.36 -10.04
C ASN A 217 16.28 48.94 -10.64
N ASP A 218 16.98 47.94 -10.09
CA ASP A 218 16.97 46.56 -10.62
C ASP A 218 15.73 45.77 -10.14
N GLN A 219 15.13 46.13 -9.00
CA GLN A 219 13.85 45.56 -8.56
C GLN A 219 12.70 46.03 -9.46
N ASP A 220 12.68 47.32 -9.81
CA ASP A 220 11.67 47.90 -10.69
C ASP A 220 11.76 47.36 -12.12
N GLN A 221 12.97 47.06 -12.61
CA GLN A 221 13.15 46.31 -13.87
C GLN A 221 12.57 44.89 -13.80
N TYR A 222 12.71 44.20 -12.67
CA TYR A 222 12.12 42.87 -12.48
C TYR A 222 10.59 42.96 -12.38
N VAL A 223 10.04 43.88 -11.59
CA VAL A 223 8.59 44.11 -11.48
C VAL A 223 7.98 44.40 -12.85
N LYS A 224 8.60 45.31 -13.61
CA LYS A 224 8.18 45.69 -14.98
C LYS A 224 8.22 44.53 -15.98
N ARG A 225 9.10 43.55 -15.77
CA ARG A 225 9.29 42.42 -16.68
C ARG A 225 8.52 41.16 -16.28
N PHE A 226 8.21 40.97 -14.99
CA PHE A 226 7.72 39.69 -14.46
C PHE A 226 6.40 39.76 -13.67
N LEU A 227 5.86 40.96 -13.37
CA LEU A 227 4.59 41.13 -12.65
C LEU A 227 3.59 41.99 -13.45
N PRO A 228 2.95 41.47 -14.50
CA PRO A 228 1.88 42.18 -15.18
C PRO A 228 0.67 42.40 -14.25
N HIS A 229 -0.14 43.43 -14.53
CA HIS A 229 -1.30 43.78 -13.69
C HIS A 229 -2.28 42.61 -13.48
N ALA A 230 -2.61 41.89 -14.55
CA ALA A 230 -3.47 40.71 -14.50
C ALA A 230 -2.92 39.61 -13.57
N PHE A 231 -1.60 39.43 -13.54
CA PHE A 231 -0.96 38.49 -12.63
C PHE A 231 -1.11 38.94 -11.17
N VAL A 232 -0.86 40.22 -10.87
CA VAL A 232 -0.95 40.75 -9.49
C VAL A 232 -2.38 40.66 -8.96
N GLU A 233 -3.39 41.01 -9.77
CA GLU A 233 -4.80 40.89 -9.38
C GLU A 233 -5.19 39.43 -9.11
N ARG A 234 -4.83 38.52 -10.03
CA ARG A 234 -5.19 37.10 -9.89
C ARG A 234 -4.44 36.44 -8.74
N PHE A 235 -3.15 36.73 -8.57
CA PHE A 235 -2.36 36.25 -7.45
C PHE A 235 -2.93 36.77 -6.12
N THR A 236 -3.34 38.04 -6.06
CA THR A 236 -4.03 38.62 -4.90
C THR A 236 -5.30 37.85 -4.57
N GLN A 237 -6.16 37.60 -5.56
CA GLN A 237 -7.38 36.82 -5.38
C GLN A 237 -7.09 35.41 -4.87
N VAL A 238 -6.13 34.70 -5.49
CA VAL A 238 -5.76 33.34 -5.07
C VAL A 238 -5.21 33.30 -3.64
N VAL A 239 -4.38 34.27 -3.26
CA VAL A 239 -3.86 34.35 -1.89
C VAL A 239 -5.00 34.61 -0.90
N VAL A 240 -5.96 35.48 -1.22
CA VAL A 240 -7.13 35.74 -0.38
C VAL A 240 -8.00 34.49 -0.25
N ASP A 241 -8.40 33.90 -1.37
CA ASP A 241 -9.24 32.71 -1.44
C ASP A 241 -8.64 31.53 -0.67
N ASN A 242 -7.34 31.26 -0.87
CA ASN A 242 -6.64 30.22 -0.14
C ASN A 242 -6.53 30.56 1.36
N ASN A 243 -6.37 31.83 1.74
CA ASN A 243 -6.37 32.21 3.15
C ASN A 243 -7.72 32.02 3.81
N LEU A 244 -8.83 32.33 3.12
CA LEU A 244 -10.19 32.11 3.62
C LEU A 244 -10.48 30.62 3.78
N LEU A 245 -10.17 29.81 2.75
CA LEU A 245 -10.32 28.36 2.83
C LEU A 245 -9.52 27.77 4.00
N ASN A 246 -8.29 28.23 4.20
CA ASN A 246 -7.43 27.76 5.30
C ASN A 246 -7.85 28.30 6.69
N GLN A 247 -8.77 29.28 6.79
CA GLN A 247 -9.36 29.66 8.08
C GLN A 247 -10.45 28.68 8.53
N GLU A 248 -11.11 28.04 7.57
CA GLU A 248 -12.14 27.00 7.77
C GLU A 248 -11.49 25.61 7.90
N LEU A 249 -10.56 25.29 6.99
CA LEU A 249 -9.85 24.01 6.89
C LEU A 249 -8.33 24.24 7.01
N PRO A 250 -7.77 24.33 8.24
CA PRO A 250 -6.40 24.79 8.49
C PRO A 250 -5.34 23.70 8.26
N VAL A 251 -5.34 23.04 7.09
CA VAL A 251 -4.42 21.97 6.71
C VAL A 251 -3.38 22.49 5.72
N TYR A 252 -2.09 22.22 5.97
CA TYR A 252 -0.99 22.74 5.17
C TYR A 252 0.09 21.69 4.89
N ILE A 253 0.80 21.83 3.77
CA ILE A 253 2.02 21.07 3.46
C ILE A 253 3.24 21.87 3.95
N GLN A 254 4.09 21.22 4.74
CA GLN A 254 5.37 21.73 5.24
C GLN A 254 6.53 21.39 4.30
N GLY A 255 6.64 20.11 3.91
CA GLY A 255 7.76 19.59 3.14
C GLY A 255 7.35 18.38 2.29
N ILE A 256 8.09 18.16 1.20
CA ILE A 256 7.94 17.01 0.32
C ILE A 256 9.34 16.41 0.12
N THR A 257 9.49 15.14 0.46
CA THR A 257 10.73 14.37 0.31
C THR A 257 10.46 13.22 -0.66
N ILE A 258 11.35 13.00 -1.61
CA ILE A 258 11.25 11.90 -2.58
C ILE A 258 12.51 11.05 -2.47
N ASN A 259 12.32 9.78 -2.14
CA ASN A 259 13.39 8.81 -1.99
C ASN A 259 13.29 7.75 -3.09
N HIS A 260 14.42 7.25 -3.56
CA HIS A 260 14.46 6.04 -4.38
C HIS A 260 14.53 4.82 -3.45
N LEU A 261 13.67 3.81 -3.70
CA LEU A 261 13.59 2.61 -2.88
C LEU A 261 13.92 1.35 -3.67
N GLY A 262 14.41 0.34 -2.95
CA GLY A 262 14.51 -1.02 -3.45
C GLY A 262 15.56 -1.24 -4.54
N PRO A 263 15.55 -2.43 -5.17
CA PRO A 263 16.51 -2.81 -6.19
C PRO A 263 16.18 -2.36 -7.60
N LEU A 264 15.04 -1.70 -7.81
CA LEU A 264 14.64 -1.20 -9.13
C LEU A 264 15.13 0.23 -9.34
N PRO A 265 15.59 0.59 -10.55
CA PRO A 265 15.55 -0.20 -11.78
C PRO A 265 16.75 -1.14 -11.89
N VAL A 266 16.55 -2.33 -12.47
CA VAL A 266 17.65 -3.25 -12.78
C VAL A 266 18.18 -2.92 -14.18
N PRO A 267 19.49 -2.67 -14.36
CA PRO A 267 20.03 -2.31 -15.67
C PRO A 267 19.94 -3.50 -16.63
N ILE A 268 19.12 -3.37 -17.68
CA ILE A 268 18.97 -4.39 -18.74
C ILE A 268 20.24 -4.37 -19.61
N HIS A 269 21.20 -5.24 -19.32
CA HIS A 269 22.39 -5.38 -20.15
C HIS A 269 22.03 -6.13 -21.44
N LYS A 270 22.24 -5.49 -22.60
CA LYS A 270 22.12 -6.14 -23.91
C LYS A 270 23.39 -6.98 -24.16
N GLY A 271 23.38 -8.25 -23.75
CA GLY A 271 24.44 -9.21 -24.04
C GLY A 271 24.21 -10.59 -23.40
N ASN A 272 24.71 -11.66 -24.02
CA ASN A 272 24.50 -13.07 -23.66
C ASN A 272 25.08 -13.53 -22.30
N LYS A 273 25.40 -12.62 -21.38
CA LYS A 273 25.85 -12.94 -20.01
C LYS A 273 25.24 -12.00 -18.97
N ALA A 274 23.95 -11.72 -19.07
CA ALA A 274 23.23 -10.98 -18.03
C ALA A 274 22.62 -11.96 -17.00
N GLN A 275 23.44 -12.49 -16.08
CA GLN A 275 22.90 -12.99 -14.81
C GLN A 275 22.41 -11.78 -14.02
N GLY A 276 21.14 -11.41 -14.20
CA GLY A 276 20.53 -10.26 -13.55
C GLY A 276 20.02 -10.55 -12.14
N VAL A 277 19.69 -9.50 -11.39
CA VAL A 277 19.00 -9.58 -10.08
C VAL A 277 17.65 -10.31 -10.18
N PHE A 278 17.11 -10.57 -11.37
CA PHE A 278 15.92 -11.42 -11.60
C PHE A 278 16.19 -12.47 -12.68
N HIS A 279 15.60 -13.66 -12.50
CA HIS A 279 15.63 -14.75 -13.47
C HIS A 279 14.58 -14.47 -14.56
N LYS A 280 15.02 -13.89 -15.67
CA LYS A 280 14.15 -13.38 -16.73
C LYS A 280 13.19 -14.45 -17.28
N GLU A 281 13.71 -15.65 -17.55
CA GLU A 281 12.94 -16.75 -18.14
C GLU A 281 11.80 -17.23 -17.21
N LEU A 282 12.00 -17.25 -15.89
CA LEU A 282 10.94 -17.60 -14.93
C LEU A 282 9.84 -16.53 -14.90
N LEU A 283 10.19 -15.26 -15.13
CA LEU A 283 9.20 -14.18 -15.20
C LEU A 283 8.41 -14.23 -16.50
N GLU A 284 8.99 -14.70 -17.60
CA GLU A 284 8.35 -14.84 -18.92
C GLU A 284 7.36 -16.02 -18.99
N LEU A 285 7.36 -16.92 -17.99
CA LEU A 285 6.36 -17.98 -17.90
C LEU A 285 4.95 -17.39 -17.71
N HIS A 286 4.05 -17.76 -18.62
CA HIS A 286 2.66 -17.30 -18.61
C HIS A 286 1.71 -18.39 -18.13
N PHE A 287 0.73 -17.98 -17.33
CA PHE A 287 -0.38 -18.83 -16.95
C PHE A 287 -1.12 -19.34 -18.21
N PRO A 288 -1.50 -20.62 -18.27
CA PRO A 288 -2.19 -21.17 -19.43
C PRO A 288 -3.54 -20.46 -19.62
N GLN A 289 -3.69 -19.76 -20.75
CA GLN A 289 -4.88 -19.05 -21.25
C GLN A 289 -6.02 -18.89 -20.22
N TYR A 290 -5.95 -17.81 -19.44
CA TYR A 290 -7.09 -17.32 -18.69
C TYR A 290 -7.90 -16.34 -19.52
N GLU A 291 -9.20 -16.25 -19.23
CA GLU A 291 -10.04 -15.13 -19.66
C GLU A 291 -9.41 -13.80 -19.18
N PRO A 292 -9.62 -12.67 -19.89
CA PRO A 292 -8.88 -11.40 -19.69
C PRO A 292 -8.84 -10.82 -18.27
N LEU A 293 -9.74 -11.25 -17.39
CA LEU A 293 -9.87 -10.78 -15.99
C LEU A 293 -9.12 -11.66 -14.97
N HIS A 294 -8.85 -12.91 -15.31
CA HIS A 294 -8.02 -13.84 -14.53
C HIS A 294 -6.58 -13.88 -15.02
N THR A 295 -6.27 -13.26 -16.17
CA THR A 295 -4.88 -12.96 -16.50
C THR A 295 -4.31 -12.11 -15.37
N PRO A 296 -3.35 -12.64 -14.59
CA PRO A 296 -2.73 -11.81 -13.57
C PRO A 296 -1.97 -10.68 -14.29
N ILE A 297 -1.47 -9.69 -13.56
CA ILE A 297 -0.83 -8.43 -14.03
C ILE A 297 0.49 -8.68 -14.82
N ASP A 298 0.67 -9.92 -15.23
CA ASP A 298 1.90 -10.64 -15.49
C ASP A 298 2.40 -10.53 -16.93
N THR A 299 1.79 -9.70 -17.77
CA THR A 299 2.19 -9.61 -19.18
C THR A 299 3.29 -8.58 -19.43
N ILE A 300 3.73 -7.81 -18.41
CA ILE A 300 4.57 -6.62 -18.62
C ILE A 300 5.81 -6.53 -17.70
N PHE A 301 6.43 -7.65 -17.33
CA PHE A 301 7.57 -7.65 -16.39
C PHE A 301 8.80 -6.90 -16.86
N GLU A 302 9.16 -6.97 -18.15
CA GLU A 302 10.30 -6.23 -18.68
C GLU A 302 10.15 -4.71 -18.47
N GLN A 303 8.93 -4.19 -18.63
CA GLN A 303 8.69 -2.78 -18.38
C GLN A 303 8.80 -2.48 -16.88
N LEU A 304 8.26 -3.32 -15.99
CA LEU A 304 8.35 -3.13 -14.54
C LEU A 304 9.81 -3.07 -14.05
N LEU A 305 10.67 -3.98 -14.54
CA LEU A 305 12.09 -4.05 -14.15
C LEU A 305 12.88 -2.78 -14.51
N SER A 306 12.48 -2.08 -15.57
CA SER A 306 13.12 -0.83 -16.02
C SER A 306 12.64 0.42 -15.28
N ARG A 307 11.56 0.33 -14.50
CA ARG A 307 10.95 1.49 -13.82
C ARG A 307 11.60 1.70 -12.45
N LYS A 308 11.79 2.97 -12.08
CA LYS A 308 12.29 3.33 -10.74
C LYS A 308 11.16 3.19 -9.74
N THR A 309 11.42 2.53 -8.61
CA THR A 309 10.55 2.60 -7.44
C THR A 309 10.93 3.85 -6.63
N SER A 310 9.93 4.66 -6.30
CA SER A 310 10.11 5.83 -5.44
C SER A 310 9.13 5.83 -4.29
N GLU A 311 9.51 6.50 -3.21
CA GLU A 311 8.66 6.87 -2.10
C GLU A 311 8.51 8.38 -2.06
N ALA A 312 7.27 8.84 -1.96
CA ALA A 312 6.94 10.21 -1.62
C ALA A 312 6.54 10.28 -0.14
N GLU A 313 7.23 11.13 0.61
CA GLU A 313 6.95 11.46 1.99
C GLU A 313 6.54 12.94 2.05
N VAL A 314 5.33 13.22 2.54
CA VAL A 314 4.83 14.60 2.65
C VAL A 314 4.53 14.90 4.12
N GLU A 315 5.13 15.98 4.60
CA GLU A 315 4.91 16.52 5.94
C GLU A 315 3.75 17.51 5.90
N PHE A 316 2.76 17.29 6.75
CA PHE A 316 1.60 18.15 6.93
C PHE A 316 1.62 18.79 8.31
N TYR A 317 0.96 19.93 8.42
CA TYR A 317 0.57 20.46 9.73
C TYR A 317 -0.85 21.01 9.72
N VAL A 318 -1.52 20.87 10.87
CA VAL A 318 -2.85 21.42 11.14
C VAL A 318 -2.73 22.47 12.22
N ARG A 319 -3.28 23.67 12.00
CA ARG A 319 -3.34 24.69 13.04
C ARG A 319 -4.59 24.50 13.89
N ILE A 320 -4.40 24.46 15.21
CA ILE A 320 -5.49 24.35 16.17
C ILE A 320 -5.83 25.75 16.67
N LYS A 321 -7.12 26.08 16.69
CA LYS A 321 -7.61 27.29 17.38
C LYS A 321 -7.66 26.95 18.87
N GLU A 322 -6.70 27.45 19.63
CA GLU A 322 -6.77 27.41 21.09
C GLU A 322 -7.62 28.60 21.57
N GLU A 323 -8.42 28.38 22.61
CA GLU A 323 -9.15 29.47 23.26
C GLU A 323 -8.14 30.35 24.02
N ASP A 324 -8.16 31.65 23.76
CA ASP A 324 -7.67 32.62 24.73
C ASP A 324 -8.58 32.53 25.98
N ASN A 325 -8.01 32.41 27.16
CA ASN A 325 -8.67 32.07 28.45
C ASN A 325 -9.77 33.05 28.93
N ASP A 326 -10.23 34.02 28.14
CA ASP A 326 -11.05 35.13 28.62
C ASP A 326 -12.57 35.00 28.37
N ASP A 327 -13.05 34.05 27.55
CA ASP A 327 -14.49 33.89 27.28
C ASP A 327 -15.08 32.62 27.93
N GLN A 328 -15.40 32.71 29.24
CA GLN A 328 -15.98 31.62 30.04
C GLN A 328 -17.36 31.09 29.57
N ASN A 329 -17.97 31.69 28.54
CA ASN A 329 -19.31 31.35 28.07
C ASN A 329 -19.36 30.42 26.82
N ASN A 330 -18.22 29.98 26.27
CA ASN A 330 -18.21 29.23 25.00
C ASN A 330 -17.44 27.90 25.04
N LYS A 331 -17.70 27.06 26.05
CA LYS A 331 -17.06 25.72 26.26
C LYS A 331 -17.18 24.70 25.10
N ASN A 332 -17.80 25.04 23.98
CA ASN A 332 -18.07 24.13 22.86
C ASN A 332 -17.11 24.29 21.66
N ARG A 333 -16.00 25.04 21.78
CA ARG A 333 -15.07 25.29 20.64
C ARG A 333 -13.67 24.70 20.78
N SER A 334 -13.30 24.11 21.92
CA SER A 334 -12.01 23.44 22.09
C SER A 334 -12.00 22.04 21.44
N TYR A 335 -10.94 21.72 20.70
CA TYR A 335 -10.72 20.38 20.16
C TYR A 335 -10.55 19.37 21.31
N THR A 336 -11.28 18.26 21.24
CA THR A 336 -11.18 17.14 22.18
C THR A 336 -10.33 16.02 21.56
N PRO A 337 -9.11 15.76 22.06
CA PRO A 337 -8.23 14.74 21.49
C PRO A 337 -8.79 13.33 21.71
N PHE A 338 -8.48 12.43 20.78
CA PHE A 338 -8.78 11.00 20.88
C PHE A 338 -7.96 10.36 22.01
N SER A 339 -6.65 10.61 22.03
CA SER A 339 -5.76 10.27 23.15
C SER A 339 -5.00 11.49 23.62
N LYS A 340 -5.27 11.94 24.85
CA LYS A 340 -4.57 13.08 25.48
C LYS A 340 -3.05 12.90 25.45
N ARG A 341 -2.58 11.67 25.71
CA ARG A 341 -1.14 11.35 25.74
C ARG A 341 -0.49 11.53 24.37
N VAL A 342 -1.15 11.08 23.31
CA VAL A 342 -0.65 11.18 21.93
C VAL A 342 -0.72 12.62 21.45
N TYR A 343 -1.82 13.31 21.75
CA TYR A 343 -2.00 14.72 21.44
C TYR A 343 -0.86 15.57 21.98
N GLU A 344 -0.48 15.43 23.25
CA GLU A 344 0.63 16.20 23.85
C GLU A 344 1.99 15.90 23.21
N LYS A 345 2.22 14.69 22.68
CA LYS A 345 3.44 14.36 21.93
C LYS A 345 3.48 15.02 20.55
N LEU A 346 2.32 15.10 19.88
CA LEU A 346 2.19 15.63 18.53
C LEU A 346 2.06 17.14 18.47
N LYS A 347 1.56 17.74 19.55
CA LYS A 347 1.35 19.17 19.69
C LYS A 347 2.70 19.89 19.80
N THR A 348 2.90 20.87 18.94
CA THR A 348 4.01 21.82 19.03
C THR A 348 3.46 23.23 19.11
N GLN A 349 4.10 24.07 19.94
CA GLN A 349 3.79 25.50 19.99
C GLN A 349 4.82 26.26 19.16
N VAL A 350 4.34 26.91 18.09
CA VAL A 350 5.18 27.74 17.20
C VAL A 350 4.52 29.09 17.04
N GLU A 351 5.19 30.15 17.50
CA GLU A 351 4.72 31.55 17.44
C GLU A 351 3.39 31.77 18.20
N GLY A 352 3.23 31.15 19.37
CA GLY A 352 2.01 31.26 20.18
C GLY A 352 0.78 30.56 19.57
N LYS A 353 0.96 29.73 18.55
CA LYS A 353 -0.11 28.92 17.93
C LYS A 353 0.22 27.44 18.03
N SER A 354 -0.74 26.66 18.50
CA SER A 354 -0.62 25.21 18.55
C SER A 354 -0.81 24.57 17.18
N ARG A 355 0.13 23.70 16.82
CA ARG A 355 0.15 22.95 15.56
C ARG A 355 0.31 21.46 15.86
N ILE A 356 -0.34 20.63 15.07
CA ILE A 356 -0.05 19.19 15.00
C ILE A 356 0.64 18.92 13.68
N HIS A 357 1.82 18.32 13.76
CA HIS A 357 2.59 17.89 12.59
C HIS A 357 2.42 16.39 12.40
N PHE A 358 2.23 15.95 11.16
CA PHE A 358 2.16 14.54 10.83
C PHE A 358 2.68 14.29 9.43
N THR A 359 3.14 13.06 9.19
CA THR A 359 3.79 12.69 7.94
C THR A 359 3.10 11.50 7.32
N ILE A 360 2.91 11.52 6.00
CA ILE A 360 2.31 10.41 5.25
C ILE A 360 3.23 10.01 4.12
N LYS A 361 3.36 8.69 3.95
CA LYS A 361 4.24 8.06 2.95
C LYS A 361 3.43 7.20 1.98
N SER A 362 3.90 7.17 0.73
CA SER A 362 3.43 6.25 -0.31
C SER A 362 4.60 5.85 -1.20
N SER A 363 4.78 4.55 -1.41
CA SER A 363 5.81 3.98 -2.27
C SER A 363 5.22 3.20 -3.44
N GLY A 364 5.96 3.09 -4.54
CA GLY A 364 5.62 2.21 -5.65
C GLY A 364 6.18 2.67 -6.99
N LEU A 365 5.65 2.10 -8.07
CA LEU A 365 6.00 2.46 -9.45
C LEU A 365 5.04 3.52 -9.99
N GLY A 366 5.54 4.71 -10.34
CA GLY A 366 4.74 5.73 -11.01
C GLY A 366 5.37 7.12 -10.98
N GLY A 367 4.65 8.12 -11.49
CA GLY A 367 5.13 9.49 -11.54
C GLY A 367 5.16 10.15 -10.15
N THR A 368 6.19 10.95 -9.90
CA THR A 368 6.39 11.68 -8.64
C THR A 368 5.15 12.51 -8.24
N LEU A 369 4.55 13.23 -9.18
CA LEU A 369 3.35 14.03 -8.91
C LEU A 369 2.16 13.15 -8.50
N SER A 370 1.95 12.01 -9.17
CA SER A 370 0.86 11.06 -8.82
C SER A 370 1.08 10.44 -7.43
N GLN A 371 2.32 10.16 -7.03
CA GLN A 371 2.63 9.71 -5.67
C GLN A 371 2.31 10.78 -4.63
N VAL A 372 2.72 12.03 -4.87
CA VAL A 372 2.41 13.16 -3.98
C VAL A 372 0.89 13.39 -3.89
N ILE A 373 0.18 13.33 -5.02
CA ILE A 373 -1.28 13.41 -5.05
C ILE A 373 -1.92 12.27 -4.25
N ARG A 374 -1.45 11.03 -4.39
CA ARG A 374 -1.93 9.91 -3.57
C ARG A 374 -1.69 10.15 -2.08
N VAL A 375 -0.53 10.69 -1.71
CA VAL A 375 -0.25 11.05 -0.32
C VAL A 375 -1.23 12.11 0.18
N ILE A 376 -1.56 13.12 -0.64
CA ILE A 376 -2.59 14.13 -0.32
C ILE A 376 -3.97 13.48 -0.19
N ASN A 377 -4.38 12.58 -1.09
CA ASN A 377 -5.65 11.85 -1.00
C ASN A 377 -5.72 11.02 0.29
N LYS A 378 -4.65 10.30 0.64
CA LYS A 378 -4.54 9.56 1.91
C LYS A 378 -4.56 10.50 3.13
N ALA A 379 -3.99 11.69 3.00
CA ALA A 379 -4.00 12.72 4.03
C ALA A 379 -5.40 13.31 4.28
N LEU A 380 -6.20 13.48 3.23
CA LEU A 380 -7.44 14.23 3.31
C LEU A 380 -8.72 13.39 3.31
N PHE A 381 -8.67 12.12 2.88
CA PHE A 381 -9.88 11.31 2.69
C PHE A 381 -9.84 9.95 3.39
N TRP A 382 -8.65 9.36 3.55
CA TRP A 382 -8.56 7.99 4.07
C TRP A 382 -8.81 7.93 5.59
N GLY A 383 -9.84 7.16 5.97
CA GLY A 383 -10.17 6.86 7.37
C GLY A 383 -10.76 8.04 8.15
N ILE A 384 -11.41 8.98 7.45
CA ILE A 384 -12.11 10.11 8.08
C ILE A 384 -13.60 9.76 8.21
N ASN A 385 -14.10 9.69 9.43
CA ASN A 385 -15.44 9.16 9.73
C ASN A 385 -16.55 9.91 8.98
N CYS A 386 -16.51 11.24 8.94
CA CYS A 386 -17.52 12.02 8.23
C CYS A 386 -17.53 11.85 6.70
N LEU A 387 -16.48 11.24 6.10
CA LEU A 387 -16.38 11.02 4.65
C LEU A 387 -16.48 9.54 4.24
N GLN A 388 -16.14 8.61 5.14
CA GLN A 388 -15.86 7.21 4.78
C GLN A 388 -17.04 6.43 4.20
N ASP A 389 -18.27 6.81 4.56
CA ASP A 389 -19.49 6.10 4.14
C ASP A 389 -19.94 6.51 2.74
N ASP A 390 -19.77 7.79 2.38
CA ASP A 390 -20.29 8.35 1.14
C ASP A 390 -19.23 8.46 0.04
N TYR A 391 -17.98 8.74 0.41
CA TYR A 391 -16.92 9.12 -0.53
C TYR A 391 -15.78 8.10 -0.58
N PHE A 392 -15.41 7.72 -1.80
CA PHE A 392 -14.22 6.94 -2.06
C PHE A 392 -12.98 7.76 -1.69
N PRO A 393 -11.91 7.15 -1.12
CA PRO A 393 -10.77 7.89 -0.56
C PRO A 393 -9.80 8.45 -1.63
N ILE A 394 -10.33 8.86 -2.79
CA ILE A 394 -9.65 9.46 -3.94
C ILE A 394 -10.59 10.47 -4.59
N ALA A 395 -9.99 11.56 -5.08
CA ALA A 395 -10.64 12.50 -5.97
C ALA A 395 -10.27 12.20 -7.43
N HIS A 396 -11.23 12.35 -8.34
CA HIS A 396 -11.05 12.33 -9.79
C HIS A 396 -10.41 13.63 -10.25
N ASP A 397 -9.18 13.59 -10.77
CA ASP A 397 -8.49 14.76 -11.31
C ASP A 397 -8.98 15.08 -12.73
N VAL A 398 -9.95 16.01 -12.84
CA VAL A 398 -10.55 16.45 -14.13
C VAL A 398 -9.53 17.23 -14.96
N LEU A 399 -8.78 18.13 -14.32
CA LEU A 399 -7.77 18.94 -14.98
C LEU A 399 -6.61 19.25 -14.04
N ILE A 400 -5.40 18.97 -14.49
CA ILE A 400 -4.16 19.48 -13.89
C ILE A 400 -3.44 20.29 -14.98
N HIS A 401 -3.27 21.59 -14.73
CA HIS A 401 -2.61 22.49 -15.66
C HIS A 401 -1.48 23.23 -14.95
N GLN A 402 -0.32 23.28 -15.59
CA GLN A 402 0.85 24.00 -15.13
C GLN A 402 1.27 24.94 -16.25
N ASP A 403 1.51 26.20 -15.89
CA ASP A 403 2.00 27.21 -16.82
C ASP A 403 3.17 27.97 -16.22
N ILE A 404 4.19 28.22 -17.04
CA ILE A 404 5.35 29.00 -16.64
C ILE A 404 5.08 30.42 -17.13
N ILE A 405 5.05 31.38 -16.20
CA ILE A 405 4.64 32.77 -16.51
C ILE A 405 5.47 33.36 -17.66
N GLN A 406 6.75 32.96 -17.81
CA GLN A 406 7.56 33.24 -19.00
C GLN A 406 8.50 32.08 -19.35
N ASN A 407 8.45 31.61 -20.60
CA ASN A 407 9.18 30.41 -21.06
C ASN A 407 10.71 30.58 -21.23
N ASN A 408 11.26 31.79 -21.11
CA ASN A 408 12.67 32.08 -21.45
C ASN A 408 13.56 32.43 -20.23
N VAL A 409 13.03 32.39 -19.00
CA VAL A 409 13.74 32.77 -17.76
C VAL A 409 13.26 31.87 -16.60
N PRO A 410 14.08 31.58 -15.57
CA PRO A 410 13.58 30.96 -14.34
C PRO A 410 12.47 31.81 -13.72
N SER A 411 11.23 31.36 -13.87
CA SER A 411 10.02 32.09 -13.47
C SER A 411 9.16 31.22 -12.56
N ALA A 412 8.29 31.86 -11.78
CA ALA A 412 7.30 31.13 -10.99
C ALA A 412 6.35 30.35 -11.92
N VAL A 413 5.96 29.18 -11.43
CA VAL A 413 5.06 28.22 -12.08
C VAL A 413 3.68 28.38 -11.47
N TRP A 414 2.71 28.74 -12.31
CA TRP A 414 1.30 28.72 -11.95
C TRP A 414 0.77 27.30 -12.10
N SER A 415 0.13 26.77 -11.06
CA SER A 415 -0.50 25.46 -11.08
C SER A 415 -1.98 25.60 -10.76
N HIS A 416 -2.79 24.95 -11.59
CA HIS A 416 -4.23 24.87 -11.46
C HIS A 416 -4.66 23.39 -11.41
N CYS A 417 -5.53 23.06 -10.46
CA CYS A 417 -6.07 21.73 -10.27
C CYS A 417 -7.59 21.79 -10.08
N LEU A 418 -8.33 21.00 -10.86
CA LEU A 418 -9.78 20.84 -10.77
C LEU A 418 -10.09 19.37 -10.49
N VAL A 419 -10.84 19.11 -9.42
CA VAL A 419 -11.10 17.75 -8.93
C VAL A 419 -12.58 17.54 -8.59
N LYS A 420 -13.03 16.28 -8.65
CA LYS A 420 -14.33 15.87 -8.08
C LYS A 420 -14.13 14.84 -6.98
N LEU A 421 -14.88 14.96 -5.89
CA LEU A 421 -14.92 13.91 -4.85
C LEU A 421 -15.78 12.75 -5.30
N CYS A 422 -15.19 11.56 -5.35
CA CYS A 422 -15.86 10.40 -5.89
C CYS A 422 -16.82 9.77 -4.87
N ARG A 423 -18.09 9.58 -5.22
CA ARG A 423 -19.05 8.87 -4.35
C ARG A 423 -18.99 7.36 -4.59
N TYR A 424 -19.10 6.57 -3.52
CA TYR A 424 -19.15 5.10 -3.62
C TYR A 424 -20.31 4.63 -4.49
N GLU A 425 -21.50 5.21 -4.29
CA GLU A 425 -22.71 4.88 -5.05
C GLU A 425 -22.51 5.09 -6.56
N THR A 426 -21.80 6.14 -6.96
CA THR A 426 -21.57 6.45 -8.37
C THR A 426 -20.59 5.47 -9.01
N ILE A 427 -19.54 5.07 -8.28
CA ILE A 427 -18.60 4.02 -8.74
C ILE A 427 -19.32 2.69 -8.90
N GLU A 428 -20.17 2.31 -7.94
CA GLU A 428 -20.97 1.08 -8.00
C GLU A 428 -21.94 1.08 -9.18
N LYS A 429 -22.61 2.21 -9.46
CA LYS A 429 -23.46 2.38 -10.64
C LYS A 429 -22.66 2.23 -11.94
N ALA A 430 -21.49 2.87 -12.04
CA ALA A 430 -20.64 2.78 -13.21
C ALA A 430 -20.14 1.34 -13.44
N LEU A 431 -19.73 0.66 -12.37
CA LEU A 431 -19.36 -0.75 -12.41
C LEU A 431 -20.55 -1.59 -12.86
N THR A 432 -21.71 -1.53 -12.21
CA THR A 432 -22.89 -2.36 -12.55
C THR A 432 -23.44 -2.10 -13.97
N ALA A 433 -23.44 -0.85 -14.44
CA ALA A 433 -23.85 -0.49 -15.80
C ALA A 433 -22.93 -1.05 -16.89
N SER A 434 -21.69 -1.41 -16.54
CA SER A 434 -20.72 -2.04 -17.45
C SER A 434 -21.10 -3.48 -17.83
N TYR A 435 -22.06 -4.09 -17.13
CA TYR A 435 -22.47 -5.50 -17.29
C TYR A 435 -23.79 -5.63 -18.05
N GLN A 436 -24.53 -4.54 -18.21
CA GLN A 436 -25.79 -4.56 -18.95
C GLN A 436 -25.47 -4.48 -20.46
N PRO A 437 -25.80 -5.52 -21.27
CA PRO A 437 -25.76 -5.36 -22.70
C PRO A 437 -26.68 -4.20 -23.06
N LEU A 438 -26.19 -3.27 -23.89
CA LEU A 438 -27.01 -2.23 -24.49
C LEU A 438 -28.08 -2.93 -25.32
N GLN A 439 -29.21 -3.26 -24.71
CA GLN A 439 -30.43 -3.47 -25.46
C GLN A 439 -30.75 -2.13 -26.10
N LYS A 440 -30.30 -1.92 -27.33
CA LYS A 440 -30.88 -0.90 -28.19
C LYS A 440 -32.37 -1.22 -28.29
N LYS A 441 -33.18 -0.56 -27.45
CA LYS A 441 -34.64 -0.58 -27.54
C LYS A 441 -35.02 -0.01 -28.91
N GLY A 442 -35.22 -0.88 -29.90
CA GLY A 442 -35.66 -0.46 -31.23
C GLY A 442 -35.41 -1.43 -32.38
N GLU A 443 -34.47 -2.38 -32.28
CA GLU A 443 -34.20 -3.31 -33.39
C GLU A 443 -34.58 -4.74 -33.01
N SER A 444 -35.76 -5.17 -33.45
CA SER A 444 -36.33 -6.50 -33.25
C SER A 444 -35.74 -7.58 -34.17
N ASN A 445 -34.50 -7.42 -34.62
CA ASN A 445 -33.78 -8.44 -35.36
C ASN A 445 -32.42 -8.67 -34.70
N PRO A 446 -32.15 -9.86 -34.15
CA PRO A 446 -30.79 -10.24 -33.77
C PRO A 446 -29.98 -10.36 -35.06
N ILE A 447 -29.25 -9.31 -35.41
CA ILE A 447 -28.22 -9.39 -36.45
C ILE A 447 -27.19 -10.40 -35.91
N ASN A 448 -26.96 -11.48 -36.66
CA ASN A 448 -25.81 -12.36 -36.47
C ASN A 448 -24.53 -11.54 -36.62
N ILE A 449 -24.03 -11.00 -35.52
CA ILE A 449 -22.75 -10.31 -35.44
C ILE A 449 -21.74 -11.35 -34.96
N SER A 450 -20.77 -11.65 -35.82
CA SER A 450 -19.66 -12.56 -35.58
C SER A 450 -18.86 -12.21 -34.32
N ASN A 451 -18.33 -13.25 -33.67
CA ASN A 451 -17.68 -13.37 -32.35
C ASN A 451 -16.51 -12.41 -31.98
N GLU A 452 -16.30 -11.26 -32.62
CA GLU A 452 -15.08 -10.46 -32.43
C GLU A 452 -15.26 -9.07 -31.78
N SER A 453 -16.46 -8.68 -31.32
CA SER A 453 -16.66 -7.34 -30.71
C SER A 453 -17.57 -7.28 -29.48
N TYR A 454 -17.59 -8.33 -28.65
CA TYR A 454 -18.45 -8.40 -27.46
C TYR A 454 -17.75 -8.08 -26.12
N TYR A 455 -16.63 -7.33 -26.14
CA TYR A 455 -16.12 -6.71 -24.92
C TYR A 455 -16.69 -5.30 -24.82
N MET A 456 -17.86 -5.17 -24.22
CA MET A 456 -18.31 -3.87 -23.70
C MET A 456 -17.35 -3.48 -22.58
N GLY A 457 -16.42 -2.58 -22.87
CA GLY A 457 -15.46 -2.07 -21.88
C GLY A 457 -16.17 -1.47 -20.67
N ILE A 458 -15.47 -1.42 -19.53
CA ILE A 458 -15.95 -0.77 -18.32
C ILE A 458 -16.35 0.69 -18.64
N ARG A 459 -17.56 1.08 -18.27
CA ARG A 459 -18.09 2.45 -18.47
C ARG A 459 -17.37 3.45 -17.57
N SER A 460 -17.23 4.67 -18.07
CA SER A 460 -16.49 5.74 -17.38
C SER A 460 -17.26 6.26 -16.16
N TYR A 461 -16.54 6.60 -15.08
CA TYR A 461 -17.09 7.32 -13.93
C TYR A 461 -17.84 8.58 -14.38
N GLU A 462 -17.24 9.33 -15.30
CA GLU A 462 -17.74 10.61 -15.80
C GLU A 462 -19.19 10.56 -16.26
N GLU A 463 -19.64 9.42 -16.80
CA GLU A 463 -21.01 9.20 -17.29
C GLU A 463 -22.09 9.29 -16.21
N PHE A 464 -21.70 9.19 -14.93
CA PHE A 464 -22.63 9.03 -13.80
C PHE A 464 -22.52 10.16 -12.74
N THR A 465 -21.66 11.18 -12.94
CA THR A 465 -21.09 12.01 -11.83
C THR A 465 -21.61 13.43 -11.70
N PHE A 466 -22.85 13.67 -12.09
CA PHE A 466 -23.36 15.03 -12.29
C PHE A 466 -23.56 15.87 -11.00
N ILE A 467 -23.60 15.23 -9.82
CA ILE A 467 -23.90 15.87 -8.52
C ILE A 467 -22.71 15.80 -7.54
N ASP A 468 -21.54 15.40 -8.02
CA ASP A 468 -20.38 15.23 -7.15
C ASP A 468 -19.72 16.58 -6.80
N PRO A 469 -19.28 16.80 -5.55
CA PRO A 469 -18.64 18.06 -5.15
C PRO A 469 -17.38 18.34 -5.97
N ILE A 470 -17.30 19.54 -6.55
CA ILE A 470 -16.21 19.97 -7.43
C ILE A 470 -15.33 21.00 -6.71
N GLY A 471 -14.04 20.73 -6.61
CA GLY A 471 -13.08 21.65 -6.01
C GLY A 471 -12.07 22.17 -7.02
N ARG A 472 -11.76 23.47 -6.95
CA ARG A 472 -10.70 24.12 -7.73
C ARG A 472 -9.59 24.65 -6.81
N GLY A 473 -8.34 24.46 -7.20
CA GLY A 473 -7.17 24.92 -6.46
C GLY A 473 -6.18 25.62 -7.38
N ASP A 474 -5.74 26.80 -6.97
CA ASP A 474 -4.71 27.58 -7.67
C ASP A 474 -3.56 27.87 -6.71
N TYR A 475 -2.33 27.73 -7.21
CA TYR A 475 -1.14 28.08 -6.46
C TYR A 475 -0.01 28.54 -7.39
N CYS A 476 0.89 29.39 -6.89
CA CYS A 476 2.05 29.88 -7.63
C CYS A 476 3.32 29.68 -6.79
N HIS A 477 4.34 29.03 -7.38
CA HIS A 477 5.64 28.76 -6.76
C HIS A 477 6.74 28.61 -7.82
N PHE A 478 7.99 28.88 -7.47
CA PHE A 478 9.15 28.55 -8.32
C PHE A 478 9.42 27.04 -8.53
N ASP A 479 8.90 26.17 -7.67
CA ASP A 479 9.07 24.72 -7.81
C ASP A 479 7.80 24.11 -8.41
N VAL A 480 7.93 23.40 -9.53
CA VAL A 480 6.83 22.78 -10.27
C VAL A 480 6.04 21.80 -9.40
N LEU A 481 6.75 20.94 -8.66
CA LEU A 481 6.13 19.92 -7.83
C LEU A 481 5.43 20.55 -6.61
N ALA A 482 6.09 21.50 -5.95
CA ALA A 482 5.51 22.18 -4.79
C ALA A 482 4.29 23.04 -5.20
N SER A 483 4.34 23.68 -6.37
CA SER A 483 3.21 24.44 -6.91
C SER A 483 2.02 23.52 -7.17
N ALA A 484 2.25 22.41 -7.88
CA ALA A 484 1.22 21.44 -8.21
C ALA A 484 0.64 20.75 -6.97
N ALA A 485 1.48 20.37 -6.00
CA ALA A 485 1.05 19.74 -4.75
C ALA A 485 0.17 20.67 -3.91
N LYS A 486 0.52 21.95 -3.81
CA LYS A 486 -0.28 22.93 -3.08
C LYS A 486 -1.58 23.26 -3.81
N ALA A 487 -1.58 23.38 -5.13
CA ALA A 487 -2.81 23.52 -5.91
C ALA A 487 -3.73 22.30 -5.72
N ALA A 488 -3.16 21.08 -5.78
CA ALA A 488 -3.88 19.83 -5.55
C ALA A 488 -4.50 19.73 -4.14
N LEU A 489 -3.75 20.16 -3.10
CA LEU A 489 -4.25 20.26 -1.73
C LEU A 489 -5.45 21.20 -1.63
N GLN A 490 -5.33 22.42 -2.16
CA GLN A 490 -6.38 23.43 -2.07
C GLN A 490 -7.63 23.01 -2.86
N ALA A 491 -7.46 22.37 -4.03
CA ALA A 491 -8.58 21.83 -4.81
C ALA A 491 -9.38 20.81 -4.00
N ARG A 492 -8.70 19.88 -3.33
CA ARG A 492 -9.32 18.82 -2.52
C ARG A 492 -9.98 19.36 -1.26
N LEU A 493 -9.34 20.28 -0.54
CA LEU A 493 -9.95 20.95 0.63
C LEU A 493 -11.21 21.73 0.23
N ARG A 494 -11.18 22.42 -0.92
CA ARG A 494 -12.36 23.13 -1.43
C ARG A 494 -13.47 22.15 -1.80
N ALA A 495 -13.13 21.01 -2.40
CA ALA A 495 -14.12 19.98 -2.71
C ALA A 495 -14.78 19.44 -1.42
N VAL A 496 -14.00 19.22 -0.36
CA VAL A 496 -14.52 18.84 0.97
C VAL A 496 -15.46 19.91 1.51
N ASN A 497 -15.09 21.19 1.43
CA ASN A 497 -15.95 22.27 1.91
C ASN A 497 -17.31 22.31 1.19
N LEU A 498 -17.35 21.89 -0.08
CA LEU A 498 -18.55 21.85 -0.92
C LEU A 498 -19.40 20.58 -0.73
N THR A 499 -18.99 19.63 0.10
CA THR A 499 -19.81 18.47 0.49
C THR A 499 -21.00 18.87 1.37
N GLY A 500 -20.92 20.01 2.06
CA GLY A 500 -21.88 20.42 3.09
C GLY A 500 -21.55 19.91 4.50
N ILE A 501 -20.47 19.14 4.68
CA ILE A 501 -19.99 18.72 5.99
C ILE A 501 -19.40 19.93 6.74
N PRO A 502 -19.78 20.16 8.02
CA PRO A 502 -19.21 21.25 8.80
C PRO A 502 -17.68 21.13 8.92
N SER A 503 -16.96 22.22 8.61
CA SER A 503 -15.48 22.21 8.58
C SER A 503 -14.88 21.82 9.93
N GLN A 504 -15.54 22.16 11.04
CA GLN A 504 -15.10 21.78 12.40
C GLN A 504 -15.15 20.27 12.62
N THR A 505 -16.21 19.60 12.17
CA THR A 505 -16.36 18.14 12.26
C THR A 505 -15.28 17.44 11.45
N TYR A 506 -15.06 17.90 10.21
CA TYR A 506 -14.01 17.33 9.36
C TYR A 506 -12.60 17.49 9.97
N VAL A 507 -12.27 18.67 10.50
CA VAL A 507 -10.96 18.92 11.13
C VAL A 507 -10.79 18.06 12.39
N HIS A 508 -11.85 17.89 13.19
CA HIS A 508 -11.83 17.03 14.37
C HIS A 508 -11.58 15.56 14.00
N ASP A 509 -12.32 15.02 13.03
CA ASP A 509 -12.11 13.65 12.53
C ASP A 509 -10.74 13.47 11.88
N LEU A 510 -10.23 14.47 11.15
CA LEU A 510 -8.88 14.44 10.58
C LEU A 510 -7.82 14.32 11.69
N LEU A 511 -7.93 15.12 12.74
CA LEU A 511 -7.00 15.09 13.88
C LEU A 511 -7.12 13.76 14.65
N HIS A 512 -8.33 13.24 14.86
CA HIS A 512 -8.57 11.91 15.42
C HIS A 512 -7.87 10.84 14.59
N ARG A 513 -8.00 10.89 13.25
CA ARG A 513 -7.30 9.97 12.36
C ARG A 513 -5.79 10.08 12.53
N VAL A 514 -5.23 11.29 12.59
CA VAL A 514 -3.78 11.50 12.81
C VAL A 514 -3.32 10.84 14.10
N GLU A 515 -4.04 11.06 15.21
CA GLU A 515 -3.73 10.44 16.50
C GLU A 515 -3.82 8.91 16.43
N GLN A 516 -4.88 8.37 15.82
CA GLN A 516 -5.06 6.93 15.64
C GLN A 516 -3.96 6.29 14.77
N GLN A 517 -3.56 6.96 13.68
CA GLN A 517 -2.48 6.47 12.81
C GLN A 517 -1.15 6.46 13.56
N TYR A 518 -0.86 7.50 14.35
CA TYR A 518 0.34 7.54 15.18
C TYR A 518 0.38 6.38 16.18
N ILE A 519 -0.75 6.06 16.81
CA ILE A 519 -0.86 4.90 17.72
C ILE A 519 -0.51 3.60 16.99
N ILE A 520 -1.00 3.40 15.76
CA ILE A 520 -0.70 2.21 14.94
C ILE A 520 0.77 2.18 14.52
N ASP A 521 1.35 3.31 14.14
CA ASP A 521 2.75 3.39 13.70
C ASP A 521 3.70 3.14 14.88
N GLU A 522 3.43 3.68 16.07
CA GLU A 522 4.15 3.31 17.30
C GLU A 522 4.00 1.81 17.60
N ALA A 523 2.81 1.24 17.43
CA ALA A 523 2.58 -0.20 17.63
C ALA A 523 3.45 -1.06 16.69
N LYS A 524 3.45 -0.75 15.39
CA LYS A 524 4.24 -1.46 14.37
C LYS A 524 5.75 -1.34 14.65
N ALA A 525 6.19 -0.20 15.21
CA ALA A 525 7.57 0.00 15.64
C ALA A 525 7.98 -0.88 16.84
N LEU A 526 7.05 -1.29 17.71
CA LEU A 526 7.35 -2.20 18.83
C LEU A 526 7.66 -3.64 18.38
N VAL A 527 7.29 -4.02 17.15
CA VAL A 527 7.57 -5.34 16.56
C VAL A 527 8.78 -5.28 15.62
N THR A 528 8.87 -4.26 14.78
CA THR A 528 9.96 -4.09 13.80
C THR A 528 11.21 -3.43 14.39
N GLY A 529 11.06 -2.82 15.57
CA GLY A 529 12.09 -2.18 16.36
C GLY A 529 11.99 -2.58 17.84
N TYR A 530 12.85 -2.02 18.68
CA TYR A 530 12.87 -2.36 20.11
C TYR A 530 11.51 -2.07 20.79
N PRO A 531 10.91 -3.00 21.56
CA PRO A 531 11.51 -4.20 22.16
C PRO A 531 11.35 -5.50 21.35
N PHE A 532 10.89 -5.45 20.09
CA PHE A 532 10.59 -6.62 19.26
C PHE A 532 9.60 -7.57 19.93
N SER A 533 8.40 -7.08 20.29
CA SER A 533 7.40 -7.88 21.03
C SER A 533 5.98 -7.70 20.48
N SER A 534 5.35 -8.81 20.09
CA SER A 534 3.93 -8.86 19.71
C SER A 534 3.01 -8.52 20.88
N PHE A 535 3.33 -8.98 22.09
CA PHE A 535 2.57 -8.69 23.30
C PHE A 535 2.61 -7.20 23.67
N ALA A 536 3.78 -6.54 23.55
CA ALA A 536 3.88 -5.09 23.76
C ALA A 536 3.01 -4.33 22.76
N MET A 537 3.05 -4.71 21.49
CA MET A 537 2.20 -4.13 20.44
C MET A 537 0.70 -4.36 20.72
N GLU A 538 0.30 -5.59 21.02
CA GLU A 538 -1.09 -5.96 21.33
C GLU A 538 -1.63 -5.10 22.47
N SER A 539 -0.84 -4.98 23.55
CA SER A 539 -1.24 -4.24 24.73
C SER A 539 -1.27 -2.73 24.50
N TRP A 540 -0.34 -2.20 23.71
CA TRP A 540 -0.38 -0.80 23.28
C TRP A 540 -1.67 -0.50 22.52
N LEU A 541 -1.99 -1.29 21.50
CA LEU A 541 -3.22 -1.11 20.71
C LEU A 541 -4.49 -1.30 21.53
N ARG A 542 -4.50 -2.28 22.44
CA ARG A 542 -5.62 -2.49 23.37
C ARG A 542 -5.83 -1.33 24.34
N THR A 543 -4.78 -0.63 24.71
CA THR A 543 -4.85 0.45 25.71
C THR A 543 -5.24 1.77 25.05
N GLU A 544 -4.71 2.05 23.87
CA GLU A 544 -4.83 3.38 23.25
C GLU A 544 -5.89 3.44 22.14
N LEU A 545 -6.25 2.32 21.47
CA LEU A 545 -7.12 2.35 20.29
C LEU A 545 -8.33 1.41 20.34
N LEU A 546 -8.15 0.15 20.75
CA LEU A 546 -9.23 -0.84 20.67
C LEU A 546 -10.25 -0.64 21.79
N PRO A 547 -11.56 -0.75 21.48
CA PRO A 547 -12.59 -0.62 22.51
C PRO A 547 -12.52 -1.76 23.53
N ASP A 548 -12.82 -1.45 24.79
CA ASP A 548 -12.98 -2.46 25.82
C ASP A 548 -14.12 -3.43 25.47
N LYS A 549 -14.02 -4.68 25.95
CA LYS A 549 -14.76 -5.89 25.52
C LYS A 549 -16.31 -5.85 25.59
N VAL A 550 -16.96 -4.71 25.77
CA VAL A 550 -18.41 -4.59 25.93
C VAL A 550 -19.07 -4.34 24.57
N LYS A 551 -19.55 -5.41 23.92
CA LYS A 551 -20.53 -5.42 22.80
C LYS A 551 -20.53 -4.17 21.90
N VAL A 552 -19.39 -3.83 21.31
CA VAL A 552 -19.34 -2.72 20.35
C VAL A 552 -19.83 -3.24 19.00
N ASP A 553 -20.72 -2.48 18.36
CA ASP A 553 -21.16 -2.75 16.99
C ASP A 553 -19.94 -2.59 16.06
N VAL A 554 -19.55 -3.68 15.40
CA VAL A 554 -18.39 -3.71 14.47
C VAL A 554 -18.58 -2.69 13.34
N LYS A 555 -19.82 -2.32 13.00
CA LYS A 555 -20.11 -1.28 12.00
C LYS A 555 -19.63 0.12 12.43
N SER A 556 -19.44 0.36 13.72
CA SER A 556 -18.95 1.65 14.24
C SER A 556 -17.43 1.79 14.25
N PHE A 557 -16.69 0.75 13.86
CA PHE A 557 -15.23 0.77 13.88
C PHE A 557 -14.66 1.71 12.81
N SER A 558 -13.69 2.53 13.19
CA SER A 558 -12.89 3.29 12.23
C SER A 558 -11.98 2.38 11.41
N TYR A 559 -11.55 2.80 10.22
CA TYR A 559 -10.54 2.07 9.43
C TYR A 559 -9.23 1.82 10.20
N ALA A 560 -8.84 2.72 11.10
CA ALA A 560 -7.69 2.52 11.98
C ALA A 560 -7.91 1.36 12.95
N THR A 561 -9.14 1.23 13.48
CA THR A 561 -9.51 0.10 14.34
C THR A 561 -9.40 -1.23 13.57
N PHE A 562 -9.94 -1.29 12.34
CA PHE A 562 -9.79 -2.48 11.47
C PHE A 562 -8.30 -2.78 11.17
N ASP A 563 -7.49 -1.77 10.85
CA ASP A 563 -6.04 -1.92 10.64
C ASP A 563 -5.37 -2.51 11.89
N ALA A 564 -5.73 -2.04 13.09
CA ALA A 564 -5.18 -2.56 14.35
C ALA A 564 -5.54 -4.03 14.61
N TYR A 565 -6.81 -4.43 14.42
CA TYR A 565 -7.21 -5.85 14.54
C TYR A 565 -6.43 -6.73 13.56
N LEU A 566 -6.31 -6.30 12.30
CA LEU A 566 -5.57 -7.04 11.27
C LEU A 566 -4.08 -7.09 11.56
N THR A 567 -3.45 -5.98 12.00
CA THR A 567 -2.03 -5.96 12.37
C THR A 567 -1.73 -6.89 13.55
N ILE A 568 -2.56 -6.91 14.58
CA ILE A 568 -2.39 -7.86 15.70
C ILE A 568 -2.49 -9.31 15.19
N THR A 569 -3.49 -9.57 14.33
CA THR A 569 -3.70 -10.89 13.74
C THR A 569 -2.50 -11.34 12.92
N GLU A 570 -2.03 -10.50 11.98
CA GLU A 570 -0.86 -10.77 11.14
C GLU A 570 0.36 -11.12 12.00
N THR A 571 0.65 -10.34 13.05
CA THR A 571 1.81 -10.59 13.93
C THR A 571 1.69 -11.89 14.71
N PHE A 572 0.50 -12.25 15.22
CA PHE A 572 0.32 -13.53 15.90
C PHE A 572 0.40 -14.73 14.94
N LEU A 573 -0.08 -14.57 13.71
CA LEU A 573 0.04 -15.62 12.68
C LEU A 573 1.49 -15.85 12.26
N THR A 574 2.30 -14.78 12.15
CA THR A 574 3.74 -14.92 11.87
C THR A 574 4.53 -15.61 12.99
N GLU A 575 4.04 -15.56 14.23
CA GLU A 575 4.56 -16.31 15.38
C GLU A 575 4.03 -17.75 15.49
N GLY A 576 2.90 -18.04 14.84
CA GLY A 576 2.23 -19.35 14.87
C GLY A 576 1.19 -19.46 15.99
N SER A 577 0.87 -18.33 16.63
CA SER A 577 -0.09 -18.16 17.72
C SER A 577 -1.54 -18.15 17.20
N TYR A 578 -1.98 -19.21 16.51
CA TYR A 578 -3.26 -19.23 15.81
C TYR A 578 -4.48 -19.03 16.74
N ARG A 579 -4.46 -19.54 17.98
CA ARG A 579 -5.59 -19.34 18.92
C ARG A 579 -5.73 -17.89 19.36
N SER A 580 -4.60 -17.19 19.54
CA SER A 580 -4.60 -15.75 19.85
C SER A 580 -5.10 -14.93 18.65
N ALA A 581 -4.68 -15.29 17.44
CA ALA A 581 -5.15 -14.68 16.20
C ALA A 581 -6.66 -14.88 15.96
N PHE A 582 -7.18 -16.08 16.23
CA PHE A 582 -8.60 -16.43 16.09
C PHE A 582 -9.53 -15.42 16.78
N LYS A 583 -9.19 -15.00 17.99
CA LYS A 583 -9.99 -14.04 18.77
C LYS A 583 -10.25 -12.73 18.03
N TYR A 584 -9.27 -12.26 17.26
CA TYR A 584 -9.39 -11.01 16.49
C TYR A 584 -10.10 -11.26 15.17
N LEU A 585 -9.80 -12.37 14.50
CA LEU A 585 -10.46 -12.78 13.27
C LEU A 585 -11.97 -13.02 13.46
N ASP A 586 -12.38 -13.64 14.57
CA ASP A 586 -13.79 -13.90 14.88
C ASP A 586 -14.60 -12.61 15.04
N VAL A 587 -14.00 -11.57 15.63
CA VAL A 587 -14.62 -10.23 15.72
C VAL A 587 -14.83 -9.64 14.32
N LEU A 588 -13.83 -9.77 13.44
CA LEU A 588 -13.86 -9.24 12.08
C LEU A 588 -14.78 -10.03 11.14
N LYS A 589 -14.87 -11.36 11.31
CA LYS A 589 -15.62 -12.30 10.47
C LYS A 589 -17.07 -11.84 10.28
N ARG A 590 -17.70 -11.30 11.33
CA ARG A 590 -19.11 -10.88 11.34
C ARG A 590 -19.47 -9.85 10.27
N LEU A 591 -18.52 -9.01 9.86
CA LEU A 591 -18.74 -7.96 8.87
C LEU A 591 -17.92 -8.21 7.59
N LEU A 592 -16.62 -8.48 7.74
CA LEU A 592 -15.71 -8.51 6.59
C LEU A 592 -15.93 -9.74 5.70
N ASP A 593 -16.37 -10.87 6.25
CA ASP A 593 -16.64 -12.08 5.46
C ASP A 593 -17.77 -11.85 4.46
N HIS A 594 -18.86 -11.20 4.89
CA HIS A 594 -19.99 -10.87 4.02
C HIS A 594 -19.54 -9.91 2.90
N ILE A 595 -18.89 -8.81 3.26
CA ILE A 595 -18.43 -7.80 2.30
C ILE A 595 -17.45 -8.40 1.29
N SER A 596 -16.50 -9.21 1.76
CA SER A 596 -15.52 -9.90 0.89
C SER A 596 -16.23 -10.79 -0.13
N LYS A 597 -17.13 -11.66 0.32
CA LYS A 597 -17.91 -12.56 -0.55
C LYS A 597 -18.76 -11.81 -1.57
N SER A 598 -19.38 -10.70 -1.19
CA SER A 598 -20.17 -9.87 -2.13
C SER A 598 -19.32 -9.32 -3.27
N TRP A 599 -18.11 -8.81 -2.98
CA TRP A 599 -17.21 -8.26 -4.01
C TRP A 599 -16.55 -9.33 -4.87
N VAL A 600 -16.20 -10.48 -4.29
CA VAL A 600 -15.74 -11.65 -5.06
C VAL A 600 -16.82 -12.12 -6.03
N TYR A 601 -18.06 -12.24 -5.55
CA TYR A 601 -19.19 -12.62 -6.39
C TYR A 601 -19.45 -11.64 -7.54
N TRP A 602 -19.20 -10.34 -7.32
CA TRP A 602 -19.24 -9.35 -8.40
C TRP A 602 -18.16 -9.60 -9.48
N CYS A 603 -16.95 -10.01 -9.08
CA CYS A 603 -15.90 -10.43 -10.03
C CYS A 603 -16.36 -11.63 -10.85
N ASP A 604 -16.81 -12.71 -10.20
CA ASP A 604 -17.27 -13.93 -10.88
C ASP A 604 -18.46 -13.66 -11.83
N LYS A 605 -19.34 -12.72 -11.47
CA LYS A 605 -20.46 -12.30 -12.32
C LYS A 605 -20.03 -11.54 -13.57
N TYR A 606 -18.94 -10.79 -13.50
CA TYR A 606 -18.43 -10.05 -14.67
C TYR A 606 -18.02 -10.98 -15.78
N GLU A 607 -17.45 -12.10 -15.37
CA GLU A 607 -16.96 -13.15 -16.24
C GLU A 607 -18.14 -13.90 -16.86
N THR A 608 -19.19 -14.18 -16.08
CA THR A 608 -20.26 -15.09 -16.50
C THR A 608 -21.44 -14.43 -17.23
N GLN A 609 -21.56 -13.09 -17.27
CA GLN A 609 -22.57 -12.27 -18.00
C GLN A 609 -24.07 -12.65 -17.86
N TYR A 610 -24.44 -13.63 -17.03
CA TYR A 610 -25.79 -14.18 -16.94
C TYR A 610 -26.31 -14.18 -15.50
N SER A 611 -26.85 -13.06 -15.01
CA SER A 611 -27.71 -13.06 -13.82
C SER A 611 -28.43 -11.72 -13.61
N ARG A 612 -29.77 -11.76 -13.54
CA ARG A 612 -30.61 -10.66 -13.06
C ARG A 612 -30.70 -10.73 -11.52
N TYR A 613 -29.94 -9.91 -10.80
CA TYR A 613 -30.20 -9.67 -9.38
C TYR A 613 -29.78 -8.26 -8.97
N ASN A 614 -30.64 -7.59 -8.19
CA ASN A 614 -30.60 -6.14 -7.93
C ASN A 614 -30.12 -5.75 -6.53
N ASP A 615 -29.83 -6.69 -5.62
CA ASP A 615 -29.43 -6.34 -4.25
C ASP A 615 -27.94 -6.65 -4.04
N MET A 616 -27.07 -5.76 -4.53
CA MET A 616 -25.79 -5.53 -3.87
C MET A 616 -26.08 -4.53 -2.76
N GLU A 617 -26.06 -4.98 -1.50
CA GLU A 617 -26.09 -4.05 -0.38
C GLU A 617 -24.91 -3.08 -0.49
N LYS A 618 -25.17 -1.78 -0.27
CA LYS A 618 -24.17 -0.71 -0.37
C LYS A 618 -23.08 -0.95 0.67
N TYR A 619 -21.90 -1.39 0.25
CA TYR A 619 -20.75 -1.59 1.15
C TYR A 619 -19.58 -0.70 0.74
N ALA A 620 -19.63 0.54 1.22
CA ALA A 620 -18.48 1.44 1.23
C ALA A 620 -17.41 0.88 2.19
N PHE A 621 -16.38 0.22 1.65
CA PHE A 621 -15.29 -0.31 2.46
C PHE A 621 -13.95 -0.29 1.74
N SER A 622 -12.86 -0.24 2.51
CA SER A 622 -11.50 -0.25 1.97
C SER A 622 -11.12 -1.61 1.38
N GLY A 623 -10.93 -1.67 0.06
CA GLY A 623 -10.48 -2.88 -0.61
C GLY A 623 -9.14 -3.43 -0.09
N SER A 624 -8.21 -2.57 0.34
CA SER A 624 -6.94 -3.02 0.94
C SER A 624 -7.12 -3.75 2.27
N LEU A 625 -8.10 -3.36 3.08
CA LEU A 625 -8.37 -4.02 4.36
C LEU A 625 -9.05 -5.37 4.14
N LEU A 626 -9.93 -5.50 3.14
CA LEU A 626 -10.54 -6.78 2.76
C LEU A 626 -9.49 -7.79 2.27
N VAL A 627 -8.56 -7.36 1.41
CA VAL A 627 -7.47 -8.23 0.93
C VAL A 627 -6.59 -8.69 2.10
N ARG A 628 -6.29 -7.81 3.06
CA ARG A 628 -5.53 -8.19 4.27
C ARG A 628 -6.29 -9.16 5.16
N TYR A 629 -7.59 -8.99 5.28
CA TYR A 629 -8.45 -9.94 6.00
C TYR A 629 -8.40 -11.34 5.38
N GLU A 630 -8.55 -11.46 4.05
CA GLU A 630 -8.44 -12.74 3.35
C GLU A 630 -7.03 -13.34 3.45
N LEU A 631 -5.98 -12.52 3.41
CA LEU A 631 -4.60 -12.97 3.69
C LEU A 631 -4.45 -13.54 5.10
N CYS A 632 -5.03 -12.88 6.11
CA CYS A 632 -5.02 -13.38 7.49
C CYS A 632 -5.79 -14.71 7.62
N LEU A 633 -6.91 -14.86 6.91
CA LEU A 633 -7.63 -16.14 6.86
C LEU A 633 -6.77 -17.23 6.21
N ALA A 634 -6.10 -16.92 5.11
CA ALA A 634 -5.21 -17.86 4.44
C ALA A 634 -4.05 -18.31 5.35
N GLU A 635 -3.38 -17.36 6.01
CA GLU A 635 -2.31 -17.65 6.96
C GLU A 635 -2.84 -18.44 8.17
N TYR A 636 -4.02 -18.09 8.69
CA TYR A 636 -4.67 -18.82 9.78
C TYR A 636 -4.88 -20.30 9.44
N PHE A 637 -5.51 -20.59 8.30
CA PHE A 637 -5.73 -21.97 7.86
C PHE A 637 -4.41 -22.70 7.56
N TYR A 638 -3.39 -21.99 7.09
CA TYR A 638 -2.06 -22.55 6.86
C TYR A 638 -1.36 -22.96 8.17
N VAL A 639 -1.45 -22.15 9.24
CA VAL A 639 -0.74 -22.45 10.51
C VAL A 639 -1.55 -23.30 11.50
N LEU A 640 -2.87 -23.45 11.27
CA LEU A 640 -3.81 -24.15 12.15
C LEU A 640 -3.36 -25.58 12.48
N ASP A 641 -3.35 -25.91 13.77
CA ASP A 641 -3.07 -27.25 14.26
C ASP A 641 -4.36 -28.09 14.38
N TRP A 642 -4.86 -28.59 13.25
CA TRP A 642 -6.12 -29.34 13.21
C TRP A 642 -6.12 -30.56 14.15
N GLN A 643 -4.98 -31.25 14.31
CA GLN A 643 -4.85 -32.41 15.19
C GLN A 643 -5.05 -32.03 16.67
N SER A 644 -4.44 -30.92 17.09
CA SER A 644 -4.60 -30.44 18.47
C SER A 644 -6.02 -29.95 18.76
N GLU A 645 -6.73 -29.42 17.76
CA GLU A 645 -8.11 -28.96 17.91
C GLU A 645 -9.12 -30.11 17.97
N LEU A 646 -8.91 -31.20 17.22
CA LEU A 646 -9.74 -32.42 17.34
C LEU A 646 -9.59 -33.08 18.71
N ALA A 647 -8.41 -33.04 19.30
CA ALA A 647 -8.14 -33.62 20.62
C ALA A 647 -8.63 -32.74 21.80
N SER A 648 -9.14 -31.54 21.53
CA SER A 648 -9.60 -30.59 22.55
C SER A 648 -11.10 -30.74 22.79
N GLU A 649 -11.50 -31.15 24.01
CA GLU A 649 -12.90 -31.43 24.36
C GLU A 649 -13.73 -30.17 24.72
N GLN A 650 -13.09 -29.00 24.91
CA GLN A 650 -13.71 -27.86 25.61
C GLN A 650 -14.08 -26.66 24.71
N THR A 651 -13.29 -26.38 23.66
CA THR A 651 -13.56 -25.26 22.73
C THR A 651 -12.92 -25.55 21.38
N HIS A 652 -13.67 -25.37 20.30
CA HIS A 652 -13.16 -25.52 18.94
C HIS A 652 -12.84 -24.13 18.35
N TYR A 653 -11.57 -23.90 18.02
CA TYR A 653 -11.12 -22.70 17.34
C TYR A 653 -11.24 -22.87 15.82
N PHE A 654 -12.45 -23.11 15.30
CA PHE A 654 -12.69 -23.22 13.86
C PHE A 654 -13.40 -21.98 13.32
N LEU A 655 -12.80 -21.34 12.30
CA LEU A 655 -13.43 -20.23 11.57
C LEU A 655 -14.36 -20.73 10.46
N ALA A 656 -14.23 -21.98 10.03
CA ALA A 656 -15.11 -22.59 9.02
C ALA A 656 -16.37 -23.15 9.68
N ASP A 657 -17.52 -22.95 9.04
CA ASP A 657 -18.80 -23.54 9.46
C ASP A 657 -18.86 -25.05 9.08
N GLU A 658 -17.92 -25.51 8.25
CA GLU A 658 -17.75 -26.90 7.84
C GLU A 658 -16.70 -27.63 8.71
N GLN A 659 -16.94 -28.91 9.00
CA GLN A 659 -16.02 -29.76 9.75
C GLN A 659 -14.74 -30.01 8.92
N LEU A 660 -13.64 -29.32 9.26
CA LEU A 660 -12.31 -29.61 8.74
C LEU A 660 -11.93 -31.05 9.11
N ARG A 661 -11.63 -31.91 8.12
CA ARG A 661 -11.34 -33.33 8.36
C ARG A 661 -9.85 -33.62 8.42
N ASP A 662 -9.05 -32.89 7.64
CA ASP A 662 -7.60 -33.12 7.53
C ASP A 662 -6.80 -31.84 7.18
N THR A 663 -5.47 -31.99 7.05
CA THR A 663 -4.57 -30.92 6.59
C THR A 663 -4.92 -30.44 5.18
N LYS A 664 -5.43 -31.31 4.31
CA LYS A 664 -5.72 -30.99 2.91
C LYS A 664 -6.89 -30.01 2.81
N ASP A 665 -7.91 -30.17 3.64
CA ASP A 665 -9.02 -29.22 3.76
C ASP A 665 -8.53 -27.85 4.24
N CYS A 666 -7.62 -27.82 5.23
CA CYS A 666 -7.01 -26.58 5.71
C CYS A 666 -6.24 -25.87 4.60
N LEU A 667 -5.41 -26.60 3.85
CA LEU A 667 -4.68 -26.06 2.71
C LEU A 667 -5.60 -25.65 1.55
N GLY A 668 -6.71 -26.35 1.33
CA GLY A 668 -7.73 -25.98 0.35
C GLY A 668 -8.38 -24.63 0.68
N ASN A 669 -8.80 -24.45 1.93
CA ASN A 669 -9.37 -23.19 2.41
C ASN A 669 -8.36 -22.04 2.40
N ALA A 670 -7.10 -22.32 2.77
CA ALA A 670 -6.03 -21.34 2.67
C ALA A 670 -5.83 -20.87 1.22
N TRP A 671 -5.79 -21.80 0.26
CA TRP A 671 -5.64 -21.47 -1.15
C TRP A 671 -6.83 -20.68 -1.70
N GLN A 672 -8.05 -21.06 -1.36
CA GLN A 672 -9.26 -20.34 -1.76
C GLN A 672 -9.31 -18.91 -1.19
N ALA A 673 -8.85 -18.71 0.04
CA ALA A 673 -8.73 -17.37 0.61
C ALA A 673 -7.69 -16.51 -0.15
N LEU A 674 -6.59 -17.10 -0.62
CA LEU A 674 -5.61 -16.41 -1.47
C LEU A 674 -6.19 -16.03 -2.84
N ASP A 675 -7.01 -16.91 -3.44
CA ASP A 675 -7.68 -16.62 -4.71
C ASP A 675 -8.68 -15.45 -4.55
N ARG A 676 -9.48 -15.46 -3.47
CA ARG A 676 -10.37 -14.34 -3.11
C ARG A 676 -9.59 -13.04 -2.88
N ALA A 677 -8.44 -13.11 -2.21
CA ALA A 677 -7.58 -11.96 -1.99
C ALA A 677 -7.07 -11.35 -3.32
N GLU A 678 -6.68 -12.19 -4.28
CA GLU A 678 -6.25 -11.74 -5.60
C GLU A 678 -7.42 -11.13 -6.41
N GLN A 679 -8.60 -11.76 -6.40
CA GLN A 679 -9.81 -11.23 -7.03
C GLN A 679 -10.19 -9.84 -6.45
N LEU A 680 -10.10 -9.65 -5.13
CA LEU A 680 -10.35 -8.37 -4.49
C LEU A 680 -9.34 -7.27 -4.90
N LEU A 681 -8.10 -7.64 -5.23
CA LEU A 681 -7.14 -6.71 -5.84
C LEU A 681 -7.58 -6.31 -7.25
N THR A 682 -8.13 -7.23 -8.04
CA THR A 682 -8.74 -6.93 -9.34
C THR A 682 -9.95 -6.00 -9.21
N VAL A 683 -10.85 -6.24 -8.26
CA VAL A 683 -11.96 -5.31 -7.93
C VAL A 683 -11.43 -3.92 -7.62
N ARG A 684 -10.36 -3.84 -6.81
CA ARG A 684 -9.72 -2.56 -6.49
C ARG A 684 -9.21 -1.88 -7.75
N LEU A 685 -8.51 -2.57 -8.65
CA LEU A 685 -8.06 -1.99 -9.91
C LEU A 685 -9.23 -1.49 -10.76
N ALA A 686 -10.30 -2.28 -10.88
CA ALA A 686 -11.49 -1.90 -11.64
C ALA A 686 -12.14 -0.61 -11.12
N LYS A 687 -12.26 -0.46 -9.79
CA LYS A 687 -12.76 0.78 -9.16
C LYS A 687 -11.92 2.00 -9.55
N TYR A 688 -10.59 1.87 -9.54
CA TYR A 688 -9.70 2.97 -9.92
C TYR A 688 -9.70 3.24 -11.43
N TYR A 689 -9.89 2.20 -12.24
CA TYR A 689 -10.02 2.30 -13.69
C TYR A 689 -11.27 3.07 -14.09
N VAL A 690 -12.42 2.78 -13.47
CA VAL A 690 -13.66 3.54 -13.66
C VAL A 690 -13.44 5.03 -13.45
N ILE A 691 -12.71 5.39 -12.39
CA ILE A 691 -12.41 6.78 -12.00
C ILE A 691 -11.32 7.42 -12.88
N HIS A 692 -10.66 6.68 -13.79
CA HIS A 692 -9.47 7.15 -14.53
C HIS A 692 -8.23 7.47 -13.66
N GLU A 693 -8.18 6.97 -12.43
CA GLU A 693 -7.08 7.19 -11.48
C GLU A 693 -6.16 5.97 -11.33
N VAL A 694 -5.98 5.20 -12.43
CA VAL A 694 -5.25 3.91 -12.44
C VAL A 694 -3.83 4.03 -11.89
N SER A 695 -3.16 5.16 -12.13
CA SER A 695 -1.80 5.41 -11.61
C SER A 695 -1.73 5.30 -10.08
N GLN A 696 -2.81 5.69 -9.39
CA GLN A 696 -2.91 5.61 -7.94
C GLN A 696 -3.33 4.22 -7.46
N ALA A 697 -3.71 3.29 -8.32
CA ALA A 697 -4.18 1.97 -7.89
C ALA A 697 -3.02 1.06 -7.43
N THR A 698 -1.85 1.22 -8.05
CA THR A 698 -0.71 0.30 -7.94
C THR A 698 0.32 0.68 -6.86
N PHE A 699 0.27 1.89 -6.28
CA PHE A 699 1.15 2.22 -5.15
C PHE A 699 0.77 1.44 -3.86
N ALA A 700 1.65 1.46 -2.85
CA ALA A 700 1.56 0.67 -1.64
C ALA A 700 0.23 0.85 -0.86
N PRO A 701 -0.52 -0.23 -0.59
CA PRO A 701 0.02 -1.58 -0.40
C PRO A 701 -0.23 -2.56 -1.57
N TYR A 702 -0.57 -2.11 -2.78
CA TYR A 702 -1.00 -3.02 -3.85
C TYR A 702 0.01 -4.15 -4.14
N TYR A 703 1.22 -3.79 -4.56
CA TYR A 703 2.27 -4.78 -4.84
C TYR A 703 2.76 -5.52 -3.59
N LYS A 704 2.68 -4.90 -2.41
CA LYS A 704 2.95 -5.59 -1.12
C LYS A 704 1.97 -6.74 -0.87
N LEU A 705 0.67 -6.51 -1.08
CA LEU A 705 -0.36 -7.53 -0.89
C LEU A 705 -0.20 -8.65 -1.92
N LEU A 706 0.06 -8.30 -3.18
CA LEU A 706 0.33 -9.28 -4.21
C LEU A 706 1.57 -10.13 -3.85
N SER A 707 2.67 -9.51 -3.45
CA SER A 707 3.87 -10.21 -2.99
C SER A 707 3.57 -11.23 -1.87
N LYS A 708 2.76 -10.85 -0.86
CA LYS A 708 2.33 -11.74 0.22
C LYS A 708 1.49 -12.93 -0.29
N ILE A 709 0.56 -12.71 -1.23
CA ILE A 709 -0.24 -13.78 -1.84
C ILE A 709 0.68 -14.83 -2.47
N TYR A 710 1.61 -14.40 -3.34
CA TYR A 710 2.54 -15.30 -4.03
C TYR A 710 3.51 -15.97 -3.05
N LEU A 711 3.98 -15.25 -2.02
CA LEU A 711 4.84 -15.82 -0.98
C LEU A 711 4.14 -16.93 -0.20
N LEU A 712 2.88 -16.75 0.22
CA LEU A 712 2.16 -17.77 0.97
C LEU A 712 1.84 -18.99 0.11
N ARG A 713 1.45 -18.81 -1.16
CA ARG A 713 1.33 -19.93 -2.11
C ARG A 713 2.64 -20.70 -2.24
N ALA A 714 3.78 -20.00 -2.31
CA ALA A 714 5.09 -20.63 -2.36
C ALA A 714 5.44 -21.38 -1.06
N LYS A 715 5.14 -20.85 0.12
CA LYS A 715 5.33 -21.56 1.41
C LYS A 715 4.50 -22.83 1.48
N MET A 716 3.25 -22.79 1.03
CA MET A 716 2.40 -23.98 0.96
C MET A 716 2.99 -25.04 0.02
N LEU A 717 3.52 -24.66 -1.14
CA LEU A 717 4.21 -25.59 -2.04
C LEU A 717 5.58 -26.05 -1.51
N LEU A 718 6.23 -25.25 -0.66
CA LEU A 718 7.50 -25.61 -0.05
C LEU A 718 7.33 -26.83 0.86
N PHE A 719 6.33 -26.82 1.74
CA PHE A 719 6.12 -27.90 2.72
C PHE A 719 5.07 -28.95 2.30
N PHE A 720 4.14 -28.60 1.39
CA PHE A 720 3.01 -29.45 0.98
C PHE A 720 2.76 -29.45 -0.54
N PRO A 721 3.78 -29.75 -1.38
CA PRO A 721 3.68 -29.64 -2.84
C PRO A 721 2.59 -30.53 -3.46
N THR A 722 2.31 -31.68 -2.86
CA THR A 722 1.33 -32.67 -3.35
C THR A 722 -0.11 -32.32 -2.99
N ALA A 723 -0.33 -31.49 -1.97
CA ALA A 723 -1.68 -31.14 -1.49
C ALA A 723 -2.09 -29.72 -1.89
N ALA A 724 -1.17 -28.76 -1.86
CA ALA A 724 -1.49 -27.34 -2.07
C ALA A 724 -1.99 -27.06 -3.50
N GLY A 725 -3.13 -26.36 -3.62
CA GLY A 725 -3.66 -25.91 -4.90
C GLY A 725 -4.16 -27.03 -5.84
N THR A 726 -4.41 -28.24 -5.33
CA THR A 726 -4.92 -29.38 -6.14
C THR A 726 -6.44 -29.44 -6.26
N VAL A 727 -7.16 -28.80 -5.33
CA VAL A 727 -8.63 -28.84 -5.25
C VAL A 727 -9.30 -27.76 -6.12
N ASN A 728 -8.55 -26.75 -6.57
CA ASN A 728 -9.11 -25.65 -7.36
C ASN A 728 -8.88 -25.83 -8.87
N PRO A 729 -9.93 -26.08 -9.69
CA PRO A 729 -9.78 -26.17 -11.14
C PRO A 729 -9.45 -24.83 -11.82
N VAL A 730 -9.66 -23.71 -11.12
CA VAL A 730 -9.55 -22.34 -11.63
C VAL A 730 -8.12 -21.80 -11.59
N TYR A 731 -7.23 -22.29 -10.71
CA TYR A 731 -5.86 -21.74 -10.59
C TYR A 731 -4.79 -22.81 -10.84
N LYS A 732 -4.37 -22.96 -12.10
CA LYS A 732 -3.24 -23.80 -12.53
C LYS A 732 -1.96 -22.98 -12.72
N LEU A 733 -0.85 -23.42 -12.15
CA LEU A 733 0.43 -22.74 -12.33
C LEU A 733 0.93 -22.89 -13.78
N PRO A 734 1.72 -21.94 -14.32
CA PRO A 734 2.34 -22.05 -15.64
C PRO A 734 3.22 -23.30 -15.80
N THR A 735 3.78 -23.76 -14.68
CA THR A 735 4.68 -24.91 -14.59
C THR A 735 3.93 -26.24 -14.45
N ASP A 736 2.61 -26.22 -14.30
CA ASP A 736 1.80 -27.44 -14.19
C ASP A 736 1.39 -27.93 -15.60
N SER A 737 1.50 -29.23 -15.86
CA SER A 737 0.97 -29.82 -17.09
C SER A 737 -0.57 -29.78 -17.10
N LYS A 738 -1.19 -29.84 -18.30
CA LYS A 738 -2.65 -29.61 -18.48
C LYS A 738 -3.54 -30.54 -17.62
N ARG A 739 -3.03 -31.68 -17.12
CA ARG A 739 -3.75 -32.71 -16.34
C ARG A 739 -2.95 -33.20 -15.12
N ILE A 740 -2.60 -32.33 -14.18
CA ILE A 740 -1.99 -32.77 -12.91
C ILE A 740 -3.06 -32.87 -11.83
N ALA A 741 -3.24 -34.08 -11.28
CA ALA A 741 -3.99 -34.29 -10.04
C ALA A 741 -3.14 -33.97 -8.80
N ASN A 742 -1.85 -34.35 -8.82
CA ASN A 742 -0.86 -34.11 -7.75
C ASN A 742 0.53 -33.79 -8.35
N ARG A 743 1.28 -32.84 -7.77
CA ARG A 743 2.66 -32.52 -8.20
C ARG A 743 3.66 -33.51 -7.58
N THR A 744 4.06 -34.52 -8.35
CA THR A 744 5.02 -35.56 -7.91
C THR A 744 6.38 -35.45 -8.58
N GLU A 745 6.45 -34.87 -9.78
CA GLU A 745 7.72 -34.76 -10.52
C GLU A 745 8.51 -33.50 -10.11
N PRO A 746 9.86 -33.57 -10.04
CA PRO A 746 10.71 -32.44 -9.67
C PRO A 746 10.45 -31.15 -10.45
N LYS A 747 10.17 -31.26 -11.76
CA LYS A 747 9.88 -30.12 -12.63
C LYS A 747 8.65 -29.33 -12.21
N HIS A 748 7.62 -30.00 -11.68
CA HIS A 748 6.39 -29.36 -11.22
C HIS A 748 6.55 -28.81 -9.79
N ILE A 749 7.22 -29.57 -8.93
CA ILE A 749 7.46 -29.18 -7.53
C ILE A 749 8.38 -27.96 -7.44
N HIS A 750 9.60 -28.06 -7.99
CA HIS A 750 10.58 -26.99 -7.92
C HIS A 750 10.27 -25.84 -8.88
N GLY A 751 9.75 -26.14 -10.07
CA GLY A 751 9.34 -25.12 -11.03
C GLY A 751 8.27 -24.18 -10.46
N GLY A 752 7.22 -24.73 -9.85
CA GLY A 752 6.15 -23.92 -9.23
C GLY A 752 6.65 -23.06 -8.07
N ARG A 753 7.51 -23.61 -7.20
CA ARG A 753 8.14 -22.87 -6.09
C ARG A 753 8.96 -21.68 -6.60
N LEU A 754 9.86 -21.93 -7.56
CA LEU A 754 10.76 -20.91 -8.09
C LEU A 754 9.98 -19.81 -8.84
N PHE A 755 8.98 -20.19 -9.62
CA PHE A 755 8.10 -19.25 -10.32
C PHE A 755 7.40 -18.29 -9.35
N LEU A 756 6.71 -18.83 -8.33
CA LEU A 756 5.97 -18.02 -7.37
C LEU A 756 6.87 -17.11 -6.54
N LEU A 757 8.04 -17.61 -6.12
CA LEU A 757 8.99 -16.81 -5.33
C LEU A 757 9.63 -15.69 -6.15
N GLU A 758 9.93 -15.93 -7.42
CA GLU A 758 10.44 -14.89 -8.32
C GLU A 758 9.40 -13.76 -8.50
N ARG A 759 8.11 -14.10 -8.62
CA ARG A 759 7.01 -13.12 -8.65
C ARG A 759 6.82 -12.39 -7.34
N ALA A 760 6.81 -13.12 -6.21
CA ALA A 760 6.72 -12.51 -4.88
C ALA A 760 7.83 -11.49 -4.66
N ARG A 761 9.07 -11.82 -5.05
CA ARG A 761 10.23 -10.95 -4.93
C ARG A 761 10.13 -9.72 -5.84
N LEU A 762 9.65 -9.89 -7.08
CA LEU A 762 9.46 -8.76 -7.99
C LEU A 762 8.43 -7.77 -7.46
N TYR A 763 7.28 -8.26 -6.98
CA TYR A 763 6.25 -7.39 -6.42
C TYR A 763 6.69 -6.70 -5.12
N ALA A 764 7.49 -7.35 -4.27
CA ALA A 764 8.12 -6.68 -3.13
C ALA A 764 9.02 -5.51 -3.58
N ALA A 765 9.82 -5.72 -4.64
CA ALA A 765 10.67 -4.69 -5.23
C ALA A 765 9.88 -3.54 -5.88
N CYS A 766 8.79 -3.84 -6.59
CA CYS A 766 7.88 -2.83 -7.15
C CYS A 766 7.21 -1.99 -6.06
N ASN A 767 6.95 -2.58 -4.89
CA ASN A 767 6.43 -1.84 -3.73
C ASN A 767 7.50 -1.00 -3.03
N GLY A 768 8.77 -1.37 -3.13
CA GLY A 768 9.87 -0.78 -2.35
C GLY A 768 9.91 -1.28 -0.90
N ASP A 769 9.41 -2.50 -0.62
CA ASP A 769 9.45 -3.09 0.72
C ASP A 769 10.69 -4.01 0.84
N ASP A 770 11.78 -3.45 1.38
CA ASP A 770 13.08 -4.15 1.48
C ASP A 770 13.01 -5.36 2.44
N GLU A 771 12.25 -5.27 3.53
CA GLU A 771 12.11 -6.37 4.49
C GLU A 771 11.37 -7.57 3.84
N LEU A 772 10.23 -7.31 3.19
CA LEU A 772 9.51 -8.36 2.46
C LEU A 772 10.33 -8.91 1.29
N TYR A 773 11.07 -8.05 0.59
CA TYR A 773 11.97 -8.46 -0.49
C TYR A 773 13.05 -9.43 0.02
N VAL A 774 13.69 -9.13 1.15
CA VAL A 774 14.69 -10.00 1.78
C VAL A 774 14.09 -11.35 2.16
N ILE A 775 12.90 -11.37 2.77
CA ILE A 775 12.20 -12.61 3.13
C ILE A 775 11.92 -13.47 1.88
N CYS A 776 11.33 -12.89 0.83
CA CYS A 776 11.08 -13.59 -0.44
C CYS A 776 12.37 -14.13 -1.05
N THR A 777 13.45 -13.36 -1.01
CA THR A 777 14.77 -13.75 -1.53
C THR A 777 15.36 -14.92 -0.73
N ALA A 778 15.19 -14.93 0.59
CA ALA A 778 15.68 -16.00 1.45
C ALA A 778 14.96 -17.33 1.17
N TYR A 779 13.63 -17.34 1.06
CA TYR A 779 12.90 -18.55 0.67
C TYR A 779 13.28 -19.03 -0.72
N GLN A 780 13.57 -18.12 -1.64
CA GLN A 780 14.02 -18.51 -2.96
C GLN A 780 15.42 -19.13 -2.96
N CYS A 781 16.34 -18.59 -2.15
CA CYS A 781 17.64 -19.18 -1.91
C CYS A 781 17.48 -20.62 -1.37
N LEU A 782 16.61 -20.82 -0.37
CA LEU A 782 16.28 -22.16 0.15
C LEU A 782 15.73 -23.09 -0.97
N ALA A 783 14.75 -22.64 -1.75
CA ALA A 783 14.17 -23.43 -2.83
C ALA A 783 15.19 -23.82 -3.92
N LEU A 784 16.13 -22.91 -4.25
CA LEU A 784 17.22 -23.16 -5.19
C LEU A 784 18.23 -24.18 -4.62
N LEU A 785 18.57 -24.08 -3.34
CA LEU A 785 19.45 -25.04 -2.68
C LEU A 785 18.81 -26.43 -2.68
N MET A 786 17.52 -26.56 -2.35
CA MET A 786 16.80 -27.82 -2.44
C MET A 786 16.82 -28.40 -3.86
N ALA A 787 16.55 -27.55 -4.87
CA ALA A 787 16.60 -27.93 -6.28
C ALA A 787 18.00 -28.40 -6.73
N SER A 788 19.07 -27.95 -6.07
CA SER A 788 20.44 -28.36 -6.41
C SER A 788 20.82 -29.78 -6.00
N PHE A 789 19.98 -30.47 -5.20
CA PHE A 789 20.19 -31.87 -4.83
C PHE A 789 19.44 -32.86 -5.73
N VAL A 790 18.73 -32.37 -6.75
CA VAL A 790 18.12 -33.22 -7.79
C VAL A 790 19.23 -33.72 -8.73
N ARG A 791 19.58 -35.01 -8.67
CA ARG A 791 20.75 -35.61 -9.33
C ARG A 791 20.90 -35.28 -10.81
N ASP A 792 19.82 -35.41 -11.59
CA ASP A 792 19.85 -35.22 -13.05
C ASP A 792 19.44 -33.80 -13.49
N GLY A 793 19.24 -32.88 -12.54
CA GLY A 793 18.59 -31.60 -12.79
C GLY A 793 17.12 -31.77 -13.23
N PHE A 794 16.50 -30.69 -13.69
CA PHE A 794 15.16 -30.74 -14.27
C PHE A 794 14.95 -29.61 -15.28
N THR A 795 14.00 -29.84 -16.18
CA THR A 795 13.57 -28.85 -17.16
C THR A 795 12.17 -28.37 -16.83
N ILE A 796 11.99 -27.06 -16.73
CA ILE A 796 10.67 -26.44 -16.58
C ILE A 796 10.07 -26.28 -17.96
N ASP A 797 9.07 -27.11 -18.27
CA ASP A 797 8.35 -27.06 -19.54
C ASP A 797 7.45 -25.82 -19.58
N ALA A 798 7.78 -24.86 -20.45
CA ALA A 798 6.88 -23.75 -20.77
C ALA A 798 5.96 -24.19 -21.91
N ALA A 799 4.65 -23.97 -21.78
CA ALA A 799 3.66 -24.44 -22.77
C ALA A 799 3.94 -24.01 -24.23
N ASN A 800 4.75 -22.95 -24.45
CA ASN A 800 5.07 -22.37 -25.76
C ASN A 800 6.55 -21.92 -25.95
N GLN A 801 7.51 -22.28 -25.08
CA GLN A 801 8.92 -21.85 -25.19
C GLN A 801 9.90 -23.03 -25.01
N LEU A 802 11.17 -22.87 -25.42
CA LEU A 802 12.26 -23.78 -25.05
C LEU A 802 12.29 -23.90 -23.52
N GLY A 803 12.17 -25.12 -22.98
CA GLY A 803 12.12 -25.34 -21.55
C GLY A 803 13.36 -24.80 -20.82
N ILE A 804 13.17 -24.28 -19.62
CA ILE A 804 14.26 -23.76 -18.79
C ILE A 804 14.97 -24.95 -18.15
N SER A 805 16.19 -25.24 -18.60
CA SER A 805 17.01 -26.30 -18.02
C SER A 805 17.72 -25.78 -16.77
N MET A 806 17.46 -26.39 -15.62
CA MET A 806 18.09 -26.03 -14.34
C MET A 806 19.04 -27.16 -13.92
N THR A 807 20.35 -26.92 -14.04
CA THR A 807 21.36 -27.87 -13.52
C THR A 807 21.62 -27.64 -12.03
N PRO A 808 22.13 -28.65 -11.30
CA PRO A 808 22.55 -28.48 -9.90
C PRO A 808 23.52 -27.31 -9.68
N GLY A 809 24.49 -27.13 -10.58
CA GLY A 809 25.46 -26.03 -10.52
C GLY A 809 24.82 -24.66 -10.70
N ASP A 810 23.90 -24.53 -11.65
CA ASP A 810 23.16 -23.28 -11.88
C ASP A 810 22.32 -22.91 -10.66
N CYS A 811 21.62 -23.89 -10.06
CA CYS A 811 20.84 -23.69 -8.85
C CYS A 811 21.70 -23.17 -7.68
N ARG A 812 22.90 -23.73 -7.46
CA ARG A 812 23.83 -23.27 -6.41
C ARG A 812 24.34 -21.85 -6.67
N THR A 813 24.69 -21.55 -7.92
CA THR A 813 25.16 -20.22 -8.33
C THR A 813 24.08 -19.16 -8.10
N TRP A 814 22.85 -19.44 -8.54
CA TRP A 814 21.72 -18.56 -8.30
C TRP A 814 21.43 -18.38 -6.80
N ALA A 815 21.53 -19.45 -5.99
CA ALA A 815 21.29 -19.38 -4.55
C ALA A 815 22.29 -18.44 -3.85
N GLN A 816 23.58 -18.50 -4.21
CA GLN A 816 24.61 -17.61 -3.69
C GLN A 816 24.35 -16.15 -4.07
N GLN A 817 24.02 -15.89 -5.35
CA GLN A 817 23.65 -14.55 -5.80
C GLN A 817 22.43 -14.00 -5.05
N ARG A 818 21.44 -14.86 -4.72
CA ARG A 818 20.27 -14.46 -3.93
C ARG A 818 20.65 -14.10 -2.50
N ARG A 819 21.49 -14.92 -1.85
CA ARG A 819 22.02 -14.64 -0.51
C ARG A 819 22.72 -13.28 -0.49
N ASP A 820 23.63 -13.07 -1.44
CA ASP A 820 24.48 -11.88 -1.49
C ASP A 820 23.65 -10.61 -1.69
N HIS A 821 22.71 -10.65 -2.64
CA HIS A 821 21.81 -9.52 -2.87
C HIS A 821 20.86 -9.25 -1.69
N ALA A 822 20.39 -10.28 -0.99
CA ALA A 822 19.56 -10.11 0.22
C ALA A 822 20.34 -9.40 1.35
N LEU A 823 21.62 -9.76 1.55
CA LEU A 823 22.49 -9.11 2.54
C LEU A 823 22.68 -7.62 2.22
N LEU A 824 22.93 -7.28 0.96
CA LEU A 824 23.10 -5.87 0.54
C LEU A 824 21.85 -5.04 0.80
N ARG A 825 20.66 -5.58 0.50
CA ARG A 825 19.37 -4.89 0.73
C ARG A 825 19.03 -4.74 2.21
N TYR A 826 19.50 -5.65 3.06
CA TYR A 826 19.23 -5.60 4.49
C TYR A 826 20.05 -4.53 5.25
N THR A 827 21.11 -3.99 4.64
CA THR A 827 22.07 -3.08 5.30
C THR A 827 21.41 -1.95 6.12
N ALA A 828 20.41 -1.28 5.57
CA ALA A 828 19.73 -0.16 6.26
C ALA A 828 18.90 -0.64 7.46
N THR A 829 18.13 -1.72 7.28
CA THR A 829 17.29 -2.31 8.34
C THR A 829 18.13 -2.84 9.49
N GLY A 830 19.20 -3.60 9.18
CA GLY A 830 20.09 -4.15 10.18
C GLY A 830 20.80 -3.07 11.01
N LYS A 831 21.24 -2.00 10.35
CA LYS A 831 21.83 -0.83 11.03
C LYS A 831 20.83 -0.12 11.95
N ARG A 832 19.57 0.06 11.52
CA ARG A 832 18.50 0.64 12.34
C ARG A 832 18.29 -0.18 13.62
N CYS A 833 18.09 -1.49 13.47
CA CYS A 833 17.80 -2.38 14.60
C CYS A 833 18.96 -2.42 15.61
N TYR A 834 20.21 -2.51 15.11
CA TYR A 834 21.39 -2.46 15.97
C TYR A 834 21.47 -1.16 16.78
N HIS A 835 21.23 0.00 16.17
CA HIS A 835 21.25 1.28 16.88
C HIS A 835 20.11 1.40 17.90
N GLU A 836 18.93 0.88 17.62
CA GLU A 836 17.82 0.86 18.58
C GLU A 836 18.12 -0.02 19.79
N ILE A 837 18.68 -1.22 19.59
CA ILE A 837 19.10 -2.11 20.68
C ILE A 837 20.17 -1.40 21.52
N LYS A 838 21.19 -0.84 20.88
CA LYS A 838 22.30 -0.16 21.56
C LYS A 838 21.84 1.08 22.34
N ARG A 839 20.96 1.90 21.77
CA ARG A 839 20.39 3.09 22.44
C ARG A 839 19.55 2.72 23.66
N ASN A 840 18.89 1.56 23.62
CA ASN A 840 18.04 1.10 24.73
C ASN A 840 18.78 0.22 25.75
N SER A 841 20.00 -0.23 25.44
CA SER A 841 20.89 -0.93 26.37
C SER A 841 21.39 -0.01 27.46
N GLY A 842 21.50 -0.51 28.70
CA GLY A 842 22.12 0.25 29.79
C GLY A 842 21.31 1.40 30.38
N MET A 843 20.10 1.67 29.86
CA MET A 843 19.20 2.72 30.34
C MET A 843 18.50 2.34 31.67
N SER A 844 19.29 1.96 32.68
CA SER A 844 18.86 1.70 34.05
C SER A 844 19.10 2.92 34.97
N SER A 845 19.75 3.98 34.47
CA SER A 845 20.34 5.03 35.32
C SER A 845 19.38 6.06 35.89
N ASP A 846 18.13 6.15 35.43
CA ASP A 846 17.23 7.23 35.85
C ASP A 846 16.05 6.65 36.63
N LEU A 847 16.33 6.26 37.89
CA LEU A 847 15.39 5.95 38.97
C LEU A 847 14.34 4.82 38.73
N ALA A 848 14.72 3.60 39.15
CA ALA A 848 13.86 2.60 39.78
C ALA A 848 12.95 1.67 38.94
N LYS A 849 13.19 1.43 37.64
CA LYS A 849 12.48 0.33 36.95
C LYS A 849 13.41 -0.63 36.23
N GLU A 850 13.58 -1.83 36.80
CA GLU A 850 14.21 -3.01 36.16
C GLU A 850 13.49 -3.45 34.86
N HIS A 851 12.28 -2.95 34.63
CA HIS A 851 11.38 -3.33 33.56
C HIS A 851 10.74 -2.11 32.89
N ARG A 852 10.43 -2.22 31.59
CA ARG A 852 9.64 -1.23 30.85
C ARG A 852 8.18 -1.67 30.77
N ILE A 853 7.27 -0.74 31.03
CA ILE A 853 5.83 -1.00 31.09
C ILE A 853 5.19 -0.71 29.73
N PHE A 854 4.51 -1.70 29.16
CA PHE A 854 3.75 -1.64 27.93
C PHE A 854 2.30 -2.08 28.19
N GLY A 855 1.56 -1.29 28.97
CA GLY A 855 0.19 -1.60 29.38
C GLY A 855 0.12 -2.82 30.30
N ARG A 856 -0.45 -3.93 29.83
CA ARG A 856 -0.59 -5.20 30.56
C ARG A 856 0.70 -6.03 30.62
N TYR A 857 1.71 -5.68 29.82
CA TYR A 857 2.99 -6.39 29.79
C TYR A 857 4.11 -5.52 30.32
N GLU A 858 4.99 -6.11 31.12
CA GLU A 858 6.28 -5.55 31.51
C GLU A 858 7.41 -6.36 30.89
N ILE A 859 8.42 -5.70 30.31
CA ILE A 859 9.57 -6.38 29.70
C ILE A 859 10.84 -5.93 30.40
N ASP A 860 11.66 -6.89 30.85
CA ASP A 860 12.94 -6.61 31.49
C ASP A 860 13.86 -5.78 30.55
N ALA A 861 14.56 -4.79 31.12
CA ALA A 861 15.47 -3.94 30.36
C ALA A 861 16.69 -4.73 29.83
N VAL A 862 17.26 -4.31 28.70
CA VAL A 862 18.52 -4.87 28.19
C VAL A 862 19.67 -4.35 29.07
N PRO A 863 20.54 -5.20 29.62
CA PRO A 863 21.74 -4.75 30.32
C PRO A 863 22.73 -4.06 29.35
N ASN A 864 23.81 -3.51 29.89
CA ASN A 864 24.85 -2.87 29.08
C ASN A 864 25.47 -3.89 28.11
N ILE A 865 25.45 -3.58 26.81
CA ILE A 865 26.04 -4.45 25.78
C ILE A 865 27.51 -4.11 25.56
N ARG A 866 28.38 -5.13 25.49
CA ARG A 866 29.77 -5.03 25.04
C ARG A 866 30.00 -5.86 23.79
N GLU A 867 30.51 -5.22 22.76
CA GLU A 867 30.87 -5.83 21.48
C GLU A 867 32.28 -6.41 21.56
N THR A 868 32.46 -7.65 21.14
CA THR A 868 33.76 -8.33 21.16
C THR A 868 34.02 -9.10 19.87
N ILE A 869 35.29 -9.29 19.54
CA ILE A 869 35.74 -10.08 18.40
C ILE A 869 36.75 -11.10 18.93
N GLY A 870 36.27 -12.27 19.36
CA GLY A 870 37.13 -13.37 19.83
C GLY A 870 37.86 -13.15 21.18
N GLU A 871 37.77 -11.97 21.79
CA GLU A 871 38.47 -11.64 23.05
C GLU A 871 37.74 -12.15 24.31
N HIS A 872 36.42 -12.25 24.26
CA HIS A 872 35.61 -12.76 25.38
C HIS A 872 34.53 -13.73 24.86
N PRO A 873 34.20 -14.79 25.62
CA PRO A 873 33.04 -15.61 25.30
C PRO A 873 31.78 -14.75 25.40
N PRO A 874 30.81 -14.94 24.49
CA PRO A 874 29.51 -14.26 24.56
C PRO A 874 28.74 -14.71 25.80
N GLY A 875 27.69 -13.97 26.13
CA GLY A 875 26.83 -14.27 27.28
C GLY A 875 26.88 -13.19 28.37
N TYR A 876 26.33 -13.50 29.53
CA TYR A 876 26.19 -12.53 30.62
C TYR A 876 27.40 -12.60 31.53
N LYS A 877 27.94 -11.45 31.94
CA LYS A 877 28.98 -11.40 32.98
C LYS A 877 28.68 -10.33 34.00
N LYS A 878 28.76 -10.72 35.27
CA LYS A 878 28.69 -9.83 36.42
C LYS A 878 30.10 -9.34 36.75
N LEU A 879 30.36 -8.06 36.54
CA LEU A 879 31.61 -7.43 36.95
C LEU A 879 31.42 -6.83 38.34
N LYS A 880 32.15 -7.38 39.32
CA LYS A 880 32.31 -6.74 40.63
C LYS A 880 33.29 -5.58 40.48
N LEU A 881 32.84 -4.36 40.73
CA LEU A 881 33.75 -3.22 40.87
C LEU A 881 34.51 -3.39 42.19
N GLN A 882 35.80 -3.72 42.11
CA GLN A 882 36.71 -3.56 43.25
C GLN A 882 36.98 -2.06 43.41
N GLY A 883 36.08 -1.37 44.11
CA GLY A 883 36.38 -0.07 44.70
C GLY A 883 37.03 -0.31 46.05
N GLU A 884 38.32 0.03 46.17
CA GLU A 884 38.94 0.18 47.48
C GLU A 884 38.20 1.31 48.23
N MET A 885 37.70 0.96 49.43
CA MET A 885 37.15 1.82 50.49
C MET A 885 35.61 1.82 50.65
N HIS A 886 35.22 1.08 51.68
CA HIS A 886 34.11 1.28 52.63
C HIS A 886 32.70 1.63 52.11
N ASP A 887 31.82 0.63 52.28
CA ASP A 887 30.39 0.65 52.63
C ASP A 887 29.46 -0.14 51.70
N GLU A 888 28.91 -1.18 52.31
CA GLU A 888 27.82 -2.14 52.04
C GLU A 888 26.81 -1.90 50.88
N SER A 889 27.27 -1.56 49.68
CA SER A 889 26.45 -1.69 48.47
C SER A 889 27.32 -2.18 47.30
N GLU A 890 27.52 -3.50 47.20
CA GLU A 890 28.15 -4.11 46.02
C GLU A 890 27.29 -3.77 44.78
N VAL A 891 27.66 -2.74 44.03
CA VAL A 891 27.04 -2.44 42.72
C VAL A 891 27.54 -3.48 41.72
N ILE A 892 26.77 -4.55 41.54
CA ILE A 892 27.00 -5.56 40.52
C ILE A 892 26.51 -5.02 39.19
N ASN A 893 27.41 -4.65 38.28
CA ASN A 893 27.04 -4.31 36.90
C ASN A 893 27.03 -5.60 36.05
N GLU A 894 25.86 -5.94 35.52
CA GLU A 894 25.68 -7.03 34.54
C GLU A 894 25.91 -6.49 33.12
N PHE A 895 26.80 -7.14 32.38
CA PHE A 895 27.09 -6.84 30.98
C PHE A 895 26.72 -8.03 30.10
N LEU A 896 26.14 -7.74 28.93
CA LEU A 896 25.88 -8.72 27.87
C LEU A 896 26.99 -8.62 26.81
N TYR A 897 27.77 -9.67 26.65
CA TYR A 897 28.84 -9.76 25.65
C TYR A 897 28.29 -10.38 24.36
N LEU A 898 28.47 -9.67 23.24
CA LEU A 898 28.09 -10.14 21.91
C LEU A 898 29.34 -10.43 21.07
N ASP A 899 29.34 -11.60 20.41
CA ASP A 899 30.38 -11.97 19.45
C ASP A 899 30.03 -11.42 18.07
N MET A 900 30.76 -10.38 17.68
CA MET A 900 30.46 -9.67 16.44
C MET A 900 30.96 -10.36 15.18
N ARG A 901 31.75 -11.44 15.27
CA ARG A 901 32.30 -12.16 14.09
C ARG A 901 31.22 -12.60 13.11
N PHE A 902 30.04 -12.97 13.61
CA PHE A 902 28.91 -13.41 12.79
C PHE A 902 27.80 -12.34 12.67
N LEU A 903 27.74 -11.39 13.61
CA LEU A 903 26.71 -10.35 13.70
C LEU A 903 27.02 -9.11 12.84
N MET A 904 28.24 -9.00 12.31
CA MET A 904 28.59 -8.00 11.30
C MET A 904 29.38 -8.62 10.15
N LEU A 905 29.24 -8.04 8.97
CA LEU A 905 29.96 -8.44 7.76
C LEU A 905 30.43 -7.20 7.01
N PRO A 906 31.69 -7.12 6.53
CA PRO A 906 32.11 -6.03 5.65
C PRO A 906 31.38 -6.11 4.33
N ARG A 907 30.81 -5.00 3.86
CA ARG A 907 30.06 -4.95 2.59
C ARG A 907 30.91 -5.39 1.40
N SER A 908 32.21 -5.12 1.42
CA SER A 908 33.18 -5.56 0.40
C SER A 908 33.27 -7.09 0.21
N THR A 909 32.81 -7.89 1.17
CA THR A 909 32.78 -9.36 1.04
C THR A 909 31.65 -9.87 0.15
N VAL A 910 30.62 -9.03 -0.09
CA VAL A 910 29.37 -9.40 -0.76
C VAL A 910 29.09 -8.53 -1.99
N ASP A 911 29.64 -7.31 -2.02
CA ASP A 911 29.42 -6.35 -3.09
C ASP A 911 30.59 -6.39 -4.08
N PRO A 912 30.48 -7.10 -5.22
CA PRO A 912 31.53 -7.13 -6.23
C PRO A 912 31.71 -5.76 -6.91
N ASP A 913 30.70 -4.90 -6.87
CA ASP A 913 30.72 -3.57 -7.51
C ASP A 913 31.42 -2.52 -6.62
N ASP A 914 31.54 -2.77 -5.31
CA ASP A 914 32.23 -1.90 -4.34
C ASP A 914 33.17 -2.69 -3.40
N PRO A 915 34.27 -3.26 -3.94
CA PRO A 915 35.19 -4.10 -3.17
C PRO A 915 36.02 -3.32 -2.13
N GLN A 916 35.99 -1.98 -2.15
CA GLN A 916 36.69 -1.12 -1.19
C GLN A 916 35.77 -0.53 -0.12
N SER A 917 34.49 -0.94 -0.10
CA SER A 917 33.51 -0.41 0.84
C SER A 917 33.92 -0.65 2.29
N LYS A 918 33.99 0.42 3.10
CA LYS A 918 34.16 0.35 4.56
C LYS A 918 32.84 0.17 5.30
N GLN A 919 31.72 0.09 4.59
CA GLN A 919 30.41 -0.07 5.20
C GLN A 919 30.27 -1.49 5.79
N LEU A 920 29.65 -1.57 6.97
CA LEU A 920 29.34 -2.84 7.63
C LEU A 920 27.86 -3.16 7.46
N ILE A 921 27.58 -4.43 7.17
CA ILE A 921 26.24 -5.01 7.19
C ILE A 921 26.03 -5.59 8.58
N TYR A 922 25.12 -4.98 9.35
CA TYR A 922 24.75 -5.44 10.69
C TYR A 922 23.61 -6.45 10.61
N MET A 923 23.72 -7.57 11.33
CA MET A 923 22.76 -8.68 11.28
C MET A 923 21.87 -8.67 12.54
N PHE A 924 21.12 -7.58 12.74
CA PHE A 924 20.24 -7.39 13.90
C PHE A 924 18.80 -7.12 13.46
N GLY A 925 17.84 -7.60 14.25
CA GLY A 925 16.40 -7.49 13.98
C GLY A 925 15.79 -8.85 13.64
N PRO A 926 14.46 -9.03 13.78
CA PRO A 926 13.80 -10.32 13.58
C PRO A 926 14.07 -10.92 12.20
N THR A 927 14.06 -10.10 11.14
CA THR A 927 14.28 -10.55 9.76
C THR A 927 15.69 -11.11 9.51
N SER A 928 16.68 -10.80 10.36
CA SER A 928 18.04 -11.33 10.21
C SER A 928 18.10 -12.85 10.37
N CYS A 929 17.11 -13.49 11.03
CA CYS A 929 17.04 -14.94 11.17
C CYS A 929 17.02 -15.65 9.80
N TYR A 930 16.29 -15.09 8.82
CA TYR A 930 16.24 -15.59 7.45
C TYR A 930 17.62 -15.53 6.77
N LEU A 931 18.36 -14.46 7.01
CA LEU A 931 19.69 -14.25 6.43
C LEU A 931 20.71 -15.21 7.04
N PHE A 932 20.69 -15.40 8.36
CA PHE A 932 21.53 -16.40 9.03
C PHE A 932 21.25 -17.82 8.51
N LEU A 933 19.98 -18.17 8.31
CA LEU A 933 19.59 -19.46 7.76
C LEU A 933 20.20 -19.68 6.37
N ILE A 934 20.01 -18.74 5.43
CA ILE A 934 20.51 -18.90 4.06
C ILE A 934 22.04 -18.82 3.98
N ARG A 935 22.69 -18.04 4.84
CA ARG A 935 24.16 -18.03 4.97
C ARG A 935 24.67 -19.41 5.36
N GLY A 936 24.09 -20.00 6.40
CA GLY A 936 24.41 -21.35 6.86
C GLY A 936 24.16 -22.41 5.80
N LEU A 937 23.00 -22.36 5.12
CA LEU A 937 22.66 -23.31 4.06
C LEU A 937 23.60 -23.21 2.85
N CYS A 938 23.90 -22.00 2.37
CA CYS A 938 24.85 -21.80 1.28
C CYS A 938 26.24 -22.32 1.64
N HIS A 939 26.69 -22.09 2.88
CA HIS A 939 28.00 -22.56 3.32
C HIS A 939 28.05 -24.08 3.46
N LEU A 940 27.04 -24.68 4.11
CA LEU A 940 26.92 -26.14 4.30
C LEU A 940 26.92 -26.87 2.95
N CYS A 941 26.08 -26.42 2.01
CA CYS A 941 25.91 -27.06 0.69
C CYS A 941 27.03 -26.73 -0.32
N SER A 942 27.98 -25.86 0.02
CA SER A 942 29.15 -25.56 -0.81
C SER A 942 30.30 -26.55 -0.56
N ASN A 943 31.26 -26.65 -1.48
CA ASN A 943 32.51 -27.39 -1.25
C ASN A 943 33.65 -26.48 -0.75
N ASN A 944 33.38 -25.18 -0.59
CA ASN A 944 34.38 -24.20 -0.17
C ASN A 944 34.69 -24.33 1.34
N GLN A 945 35.93 -24.02 1.73
CA GLN A 945 36.34 -23.94 3.14
C GLN A 945 35.71 -22.75 3.86
N THR A 946 35.58 -21.61 3.18
CA THR A 946 35.05 -20.36 3.73
C THR A 946 33.71 -19.98 3.08
N GLU A 947 32.83 -19.30 3.83
CA GLU A 947 31.47 -18.90 3.40
C GLU A 947 31.42 -18.15 2.04
N PHE A 948 32.40 -17.28 1.78
CA PHE A 948 32.49 -16.43 0.59
C PHE A 948 33.75 -16.71 -0.27
N GLY A 949 34.26 -17.95 -0.26
CA GLY A 949 35.46 -18.31 -1.04
C GLY A 949 35.23 -18.31 -2.56
N ASP A 950 36.26 -17.96 -3.36
CA ASP A 950 36.22 -17.94 -4.82
C ASP A 950 36.04 -19.34 -5.44
N GLN A 951 35.01 -19.50 -6.26
CA GLN A 951 34.80 -20.69 -7.09
C GLN A 951 35.55 -20.56 -8.42
N SER A 952 36.87 -20.66 -8.39
CA SER A 952 37.64 -20.76 -9.63
C SER A 952 37.41 -22.13 -10.28
N PRO A 953 36.95 -22.23 -11.55
CA PRO A 953 36.71 -23.51 -12.24
C PRO A 953 37.98 -24.36 -12.49
N GLN A 954 39.14 -23.86 -12.07
CA GLN A 954 40.46 -24.47 -12.27
C GLN A 954 40.95 -25.28 -11.06
N LEU A 955 40.26 -25.23 -9.92
CA LEU A 955 40.52 -26.13 -8.80
C LEU A 955 39.65 -27.38 -8.97
N THR A 956 40.24 -28.31 -9.71
CA THR A 956 39.80 -29.66 -10.04
C THR A 956 39.14 -30.42 -8.88
N GLU A 957 38.23 -31.30 -9.30
CA GLU A 957 37.48 -32.43 -8.70
C GLU A 957 38.19 -33.32 -7.65
N THR A 958 39.23 -32.85 -6.92
CA THR A 958 40.04 -33.65 -5.99
C THR A 958 40.23 -33.05 -4.58
N ASN A 959 39.57 -31.93 -4.24
CA ASN A 959 39.75 -31.31 -2.92
C ASN A 959 38.84 -31.94 -1.86
N ASP A 960 39.18 -33.13 -1.37
CA ASP A 960 38.72 -33.55 -0.05
C ASP A 960 39.32 -32.60 0.99
N LEU A 961 38.46 -31.86 1.70
CA LEU A 961 38.91 -31.07 2.85
C LEU A 961 39.43 -32.03 3.92
N ASP A 962 40.52 -31.65 4.58
CA ASP A 962 40.98 -32.38 5.77
C ASP A 962 39.91 -32.34 6.86
N LEU A 963 39.91 -33.35 7.76
CA LEU A 963 38.95 -33.45 8.87
C LEU A 963 38.85 -32.18 9.72
N ASN A 964 39.99 -31.50 9.93
CA ASN A 964 40.05 -30.24 10.70
C ASN A 964 39.37 -29.07 9.97
N ASP A 965 39.43 -29.04 8.64
CA ASP A 965 38.81 -27.98 7.85
C ASP A 965 37.30 -28.21 7.74
N TRP A 966 36.86 -29.48 7.62
CA TRP A 966 35.46 -29.86 7.78
C TRP A 966 34.91 -29.48 9.16
N ASP A 967 35.65 -29.72 10.24
CA ASP A 967 35.17 -29.38 11.59
C ASP A 967 34.97 -27.87 11.76
N LYS A 968 35.92 -27.05 11.29
CA LYS A 968 35.80 -25.58 11.35
C LYS A 968 34.58 -25.09 10.57
N LYS A 969 34.42 -25.58 9.34
CA LYS A 969 33.28 -25.25 8.50
C LYS A 969 31.95 -25.64 9.14
N LEU A 970 31.86 -26.85 9.68
CA LEU A 970 30.64 -27.34 10.32
C LEU A 970 30.35 -26.59 11.64
N GLU A 971 31.37 -26.17 12.38
CA GLU A 971 31.22 -25.26 13.53
C GLU A 971 30.69 -23.89 13.08
N GLU A 972 31.22 -23.28 12.02
CA GLU A 972 30.71 -22.02 11.48
C GLU A 972 29.25 -22.13 11.02
N CYS A 973 28.91 -23.19 10.27
CA CYS A 973 27.53 -23.48 9.89
C CYS A 973 26.62 -23.67 11.12
N TYR A 974 27.07 -24.44 12.11
CA TYR A 974 26.34 -24.65 13.36
C TYR A 974 26.07 -23.31 14.06
N ARG A 975 27.04 -22.39 14.11
CA ARG A 975 26.87 -21.05 14.69
C ARG A 975 25.89 -20.19 13.90
N LEU A 976 25.95 -20.20 12.57
CA LEU A 976 25.01 -19.48 11.72
C LEU A 976 23.58 -19.98 11.94
N PHE A 977 23.36 -21.30 11.97
CA PHE A 977 22.05 -21.88 12.29
C PHE A 977 21.61 -21.58 13.72
N THR A 978 22.55 -21.53 14.65
CA THR A 978 22.29 -21.16 16.04
C THR A 978 21.77 -19.74 16.16
N TYR A 979 22.41 -18.77 15.53
CA TYR A 979 21.89 -17.40 15.48
C TYR A 979 20.55 -17.31 14.73
N ALA A 980 20.38 -18.09 13.66
CA ALA A 980 19.11 -18.13 12.92
C ALA A 980 17.94 -18.54 13.84
N TRP A 981 18.05 -19.67 14.54
CA TRP A 981 16.98 -20.10 15.42
C TRP A 981 16.91 -19.26 16.70
N ALA A 982 18.03 -18.80 17.27
CA ALA A 982 18.03 -18.02 18.50
C ALA A 982 17.32 -16.66 18.34
N ILE A 983 17.48 -15.99 17.19
CA ILE A 983 16.75 -14.74 16.88
C ILE A 983 15.26 -15.01 16.60
N ALA A 984 14.96 -16.18 16.02
CA ALA A 984 13.60 -16.58 15.67
C ALA A 984 12.81 -17.20 16.84
N ASP A 985 13.46 -17.69 17.90
CA ASP A 985 12.81 -18.27 19.07
C ASP A 985 12.28 -17.17 20.00
N ASP A 986 11.26 -17.49 20.80
CA ASP A 986 10.73 -16.61 21.84
C ASP A 986 11.75 -16.37 22.97
N GLY A 987 12.32 -15.16 22.99
CA GLY A 987 13.19 -14.69 24.06
C GLY A 987 12.42 -14.33 25.34
N GLY A 988 12.74 -15.05 26.42
CA GLY A 988 12.24 -14.79 27.78
C GLY A 988 11.19 -15.79 28.29
N VAL A 989 10.85 -15.65 29.58
CA VAL A 989 9.80 -16.40 30.29
C VAL A 989 8.65 -15.46 30.60
N ILE A 990 7.42 -15.91 30.41
CA ILE A 990 6.24 -15.11 30.73
C ILE A 990 5.79 -15.49 32.15
N GLU A 991 5.72 -14.53 33.05
CA GLU A 991 5.23 -14.75 34.40
C GLU A 991 3.98 -13.90 34.66
N GLN A 992 2.91 -14.52 35.18
CA GLN A 992 1.79 -13.74 35.70
C GLN A 992 2.22 -13.00 36.96
N MET A 993 1.93 -11.69 37.03
CA MET A 993 2.23 -10.94 38.24
C MET A 993 1.26 -11.31 39.35
N ALA A 994 1.81 -11.76 40.49
CA ALA A 994 1.03 -12.25 41.63
C ALA A 994 0.03 -11.22 42.20
N THR A 995 0.26 -9.93 41.98
CA THR A 995 -0.52 -8.84 42.57
C THR A 995 -1.67 -8.35 41.70
N GLU A 996 -1.72 -8.70 40.39
CA GLU A 996 -2.73 -8.17 39.47
C GLU A 996 -3.16 -9.20 38.41
N GLU A 997 -4.45 -9.57 38.40
CA GLU A 997 -5.00 -10.46 37.38
C GLU A 997 -4.88 -9.85 35.98
N GLY A 998 -4.29 -10.61 35.05
CA GLY A 998 -4.17 -10.21 33.65
C GLY A 998 -3.00 -9.27 33.32
N LYS A 999 -2.09 -9.02 34.27
CA LYS A 999 -0.76 -8.43 34.00
C LYS A 999 0.32 -9.49 33.96
N TRP A 1000 1.23 -9.36 32.99
CA TRP A 1000 2.27 -10.34 32.70
C TRP A 1000 3.64 -9.67 32.61
N ARG A 1001 4.69 -10.34 33.08
CA ARG A 1001 6.08 -9.91 32.95
C ARG A 1001 6.83 -10.87 32.04
N ILE A 1002 7.50 -10.33 31.02
CA ILE A 1002 8.43 -11.05 30.16
C ILE A 1002 9.83 -10.86 30.74
N ARG A 1003 10.36 -11.91 31.37
CA ARG A 1003 11.69 -11.92 31.99
C ARG A 1003 12.74 -12.52 31.08
N ARG A 1004 13.93 -11.94 31.03
CA ARG A 1004 15.05 -12.45 30.22
C ARG A 1004 15.74 -13.65 30.87
N TYR A 1005 16.34 -14.53 30.06
CA TYR A 1005 17.06 -15.70 30.53
C TYR A 1005 18.47 -15.35 31.04
N THR A 1006 18.57 -14.75 32.23
CA THR A 1006 19.87 -14.48 32.87
C THR A 1006 20.53 -15.75 33.42
N GLU A 1007 21.87 -15.83 33.35
CA GLU A 1007 22.67 -16.99 33.78
C GLU A 1007 22.41 -17.42 35.25
N ALA A 1008 22.02 -16.48 36.11
CA ALA A 1008 21.71 -16.78 37.52
C ALA A 1008 20.45 -17.64 37.70
N ARG A 1009 19.57 -17.72 36.69
CA ARG A 1009 18.26 -18.37 36.80
C ARG A 1009 18.11 -19.61 35.92
N ASN A 1010 18.92 -19.75 34.87
CA ASN A 1010 18.89 -20.91 33.98
C ASN A 1010 20.23 -21.63 33.91
N LYS A 1011 20.34 -22.77 34.59
CA LYS A 1011 21.40 -23.77 34.35
C LYS A 1011 21.17 -24.60 33.06
N ALA A 1012 20.17 -24.24 32.25
CA ALA A 1012 19.55 -25.11 31.26
C ALA A 1012 19.93 -24.83 29.79
N THR A 1013 20.57 -23.71 29.49
CA THR A 1013 21.00 -23.37 28.12
C THR A 1013 22.50 -23.65 27.97
N HIS A 1014 22.83 -24.67 27.18
CA HIS A 1014 24.22 -25.09 26.96
C HIS A 1014 25.00 -24.14 26.02
N ASP A 1015 24.34 -23.38 25.14
CA ASP A 1015 25.01 -22.48 24.18
C ASP A 1015 24.91 -21.00 24.57
N LEU A 1016 26.03 -20.43 25.02
CA LEU A 1016 26.19 -19.02 25.38
C LEU A 1016 25.94 -18.06 24.21
N HIS A 1017 26.21 -18.49 22.97
CA HIS A 1017 25.93 -17.68 21.78
C HIS A 1017 24.42 -17.51 21.59
N ALA A 1018 23.67 -18.61 21.68
CA ALA A 1018 22.22 -18.59 21.55
C ALA A 1018 21.56 -17.71 22.62
N THR A 1019 21.96 -17.87 23.89
CA THR A 1019 21.39 -17.07 24.99
C THR A 1019 21.68 -15.59 24.86
N SER A 1020 22.89 -15.23 24.41
CA SER A 1020 23.30 -13.83 24.31
C SER A 1020 22.45 -13.01 23.32
N ILE A 1021 21.89 -13.68 22.32
CA ILE A 1021 21.11 -13.05 21.25
C ILE A 1021 19.61 -13.27 21.43
N ARG A 1022 19.18 -14.48 21.82
CA ARG A 1022 17.75 -14.80 21.99
C ARG A 1022 17.02 -13.84 22.92
N ASP A 1023 17.66 -13.43 24.02
CA ASP A 1023 17.07 -12.50 24.99
C ASP A 1023 16.84 -11.08 24.47
N LEU A 1024 17.37 -10.74 23.30
CA LEU A 1024 17.11 -9.45 22.65
C LEU A 1024 15.75 -9.45 21.92
N TYR A 1025 15.17 -10.62 21.65
CA TYR A 1025 14.00 -10.79 20.78
C TYR A 1025 12.89 -11.62 21.46
N PRO A 1026 11.95 -10.98 22.18
CA PRO A 1026 10.74 -11.62 22.71
C PRO A 1026 9.66 -11.85 21.63
N TYR A 1027 10.05 -12.01 20.37
CA TYR A 1027 9.17 -12.19 19.22
C TYR A 1027 9.62 -13.43 18.44
N ARG A 1028 8.68 -14.32 18.14
CA ARG A 1028 8.95 -15.59 17.46
C ARG A 1028 8.75 -15.48 15.95
N VAL A 1029 9.58 -16.14 15.17
CA VAL A 1029 9.36 -16.37 13.73
C VAL A 1029 9.11 -17.87 13.52
N THR A 1030 7.86 -18.21 13.18
CA THR A 1030 7.32 -19.57 13.07
C THR A 1030 8.32 -20.60 12.56
N ASP A 1031 8.55 -20.65 11.26
CA ASP A 1031 9.22 -21.74 10.59
C ASP A 1031 10.74 -21.71 10.77
N ILE A 1032 11.34 -20.53 10.81
CA ILE A 1032 12.80 -20.37 10.95
C ILE A 1032 13.30 -20.86 12.32
N ALA A 1033 12.53 -20.69 13.39
CA ALA A 1033 12.90 -21.17 14.72
C ALA A 1033 13.11 -22.69 14.76
N ASP A 1034 12.29 -23.45 14.04
CA ASP A 1034 12.40 -24.92 13.97
C ASP A 1034 13.39 -25.36 12.88
N LEU A 1035 13.38 -24.74 11.70
CA LEU A 1035 14.33 -25.06 10.62
C LEU A 1035 15.78 -24.82 11.05
N GLY A 1036 16.07 -23.72 11.75
CA GLY A 1036 17.42 -23.46 12.26
C GLY A 1036 17.89 -24.53 13.26
N LYS A 1037 16.99 -25.06 14.11
CA LYS A 1037 17.30 -26.18 15.01
C LYS A 1037 17.56 -27.48 14.25
N VAL A 1038 16.78 -27.77 13.20
CA VAL A 1038 16.97 -28.94 12.33
C VAL A 1038 18.35 -28.88 11.65
N PHE A 1039 18.72 -27.76 11.03
CA PHE A 1039 20.01 -27.65 10.35
C PHE A 1039 21.20 -27.53 11.32
N ALA A 1040 21.04 -26.95 12.51
CA ALA A 1040 22.03 -27.04 13.56
C ALA A 1040 22.26 -28.50 14.00
N ALA A 1041 21.20 -29.31 14.10
CA ALA A 1041 21.32 -30.72 14.42
C ALA A 1041 22.01 -31.51 13.31
N ILE A 1042 21.77 -31.19 12.03
CA ILE A 1042 22.52 -31.76 10.89
C ILE A 1042 24.02 -31.46 11.04
N CYS A 1043 24.41 -30.23 11.33
CA CYS A 1043 25.81 -29.89 11.56
C CYS A 1043 26.41 -30.63 12.76
N ALA A 1044 25.67 -30.75 13.87
CA ALA A 1044 26.12 -31.51 15.03
C ALA A 1044 26.31 -33.00 14.71
N THR A 1045 25.41 -33.61 13.93
CA THR A 1045 25.54 -34.97 13.44
C THR A 1045 26.77 -35.14 12.54
N LEU A 1046 26.97 -34.24 11.57
CA LEU A 1046 28.12 -34.30 10.66
C LEU A 1046 29.46 -34.16 11.40
N ARG A 1047 29.49 -33.45 12.53
CA ARG A 1047 30.69 -33.30 13.35
C ARG A 1047 31.06 -34.53 14.17
N ILE A 1048 30.17 -35.51 14.32
CA ILE A 1048 30.51 -36.81 14.92
C ILE A 1048 31.57 -37.52 14.06
N TYR A 1049 31.57 -37.28 12.75
CA TYR A 1049 32.57 -37.83 11.84
C TYR A 1049 33.94 -37.14 11.93
N THR A 1050 33.98 -35.85 12.36
CA THR A 1050 35.20 -35.03 12.43
C THR A 1050 35.83 -34.98 13.82
N GLN A 1051 35.07 -35.22 14.89
CA GLN A 1051 35.52 -35.11 16.28
C GLN A 1051 35.39 -36.44 17.03
N SER A 1052 36.32 -36.71 17.95
CA SER A 1052 36.31 -37.94 18.77
C SER A 1052 35.26 -37.93 19.90
N ASN A 1053 34.71 -36.77 20.27
CA ASN A 1053 33.74 -36.64 21.37
C ASN A 1053 32.28 -36.71 20.88
N ALA A 1054 31.84 -37.90 20.44
CA ALA A 1054 30.48 -38.11 19.94
C ALA A 1054 29.38 -37.88 21.00
N GLN A 1055 29.67 -38.14 22.28
CA GLN A 1055 28.67 -38.06 23.36
C GLN A 1055 28.14 -36.63 23.58
N GLU A 1056 29.02 -35.63 23.52
CA GLU A 1056 28.63 -34.22 23.63
C GLU A 1056 27.69 -33.80 22.49
N ARG A 1057 28.00 -34.24 21.26
CA ARG A 1057 27.17 -33.97 20.08
C ARG A 1057 25.79 -34.65 20.16
N HIS A 1058 25.71 -35.87 20.66
CA HIS A 1058 24.42 -36.53 20.89
C HIS A 1058 23.55 -35.77 21.90
N HIS A 1059 24.16 -35.22 22.95
CA HIS A 1059 23.45 -34.40 23.94
C HIS A 1059 22.96 -33.08 23.32
N GLU A 1060 23.79 -32.41 22.51
CA GLU A 1060 23.40 -31.21 21.75
C GLU A 1060 22.22 -31.49 20.80
N ILE A 1061 22.27 -32.59 20.05
CA ILE A 1061 21.19 -33.00 19.14
C ILE A 1061 19.90 -33.25 19.91
N ALA A 1062 19.96 -33.97 21.04
CA ALA A 1062 18.80 -34.22 21.89
C ALA A 1062 18.20 -32.92 22.43
N TRP A 1063 19.05 -31.98 22.84
CA TRP A 1063 18.63 -30.67 23.32
C TRP A 1063 17.93 -29.84 22.23
N LEU A 1064 18.51 -29.76 21.03
CA LEU A 1064 17.89 -29.05 19.89
C LEU A 1064 16.51 -29.61 19.57
N PHE A 1065 16.33 -30.93 19.64
CA PHE A 1065 15.05 -31.57 19.38
C PHE A 1065 14.00 -31.36 20.46
N ASN A 1066 14.39 -31.24 21.73
CA ASN A 1066 13.45 -30.91 22.81
C ASN A 1066 12.84 -29.50 22.62
N GLY A 1067 13.59 -28.59 21.98
CA GLY A 1067 13.14 -27.24 21.66
C GLY A 1067 12.27 -27.11 20.40
N LEU A 1068 12.02 -28.19 19.65
CA LEU A 1068 11.19 -28.14 18.43
C LEU A 1068 9.72 -27.86 18.76
N LYS A 1069 9.05 -27.11 17.88
CA LYS A 1069 7.64 -26.70 17.99
C LYS A 1069 7.33 -25.89 19.26
N GLY A 1070 8.36 -25.42 19.97
CA GLY A 1070 8.26 -24.77 21.28
C GLY A 1070 7.82 -25.70 22.41
N GLN A 1071 7.94 -27.02 22.26
CA GLN A 1071 7.42 -27.99 23.24
C GLN A 1071 7.96 -27.76 24.66
N GLU A 1072 9.27 -27.49 24.77
CA GLU A 1072 9.91 -27.20 26.06
C GLU A 1072 9.32 -25.94 26.72
N SER A 1073 9.08 -24.87 25.96
CA SER A 1073 8.47 -23.63 26.47
C SER A 1073 7.07 -23.90 27.03
N PHE A 1074 6.22 -24.63 26.30
CA PHE A 1074 4.86 -24.95 26.77
C PHE A 1074 4.81 -25.93 27.94
N GLN A 1075 5.77 -26.84 28.05
CA GLN A 1075 5.84 -27.78 29.18
C GLN A 1075 6.33 -27.12 30.47
N LYS A 1076 7.25 -26.16 30.36
CA LYS A 1076 7.86 -25.49 31.51
C LYS A 1076 7.07 -24.27 31.97
N ASP A 1077 6.35 -23.61 31.06
CA ASP A 1077 5.68 -22.34 31.31
C ASP A 1077 4.15 -22.43 31.13
N ASN A 1078 3.45 -22.74 32.22
CA ASN A 1078 1.99 -22.72 32.25
C ASN A 1078 1.40 -21.31 31.95
N SER A 1079 2.14 -20.24 32.26
CA SER A 1079 1.72 -18.86 32.02
C SER A 1079 1.72 -18.54 30.53
N LEU A 1080 2.72 -19.02 29.78
CA LEU A 1080 2.76 -18.94 28.32
C LEU A 1080 1.53 -19.62 27.69
N GLY A 1081 1.21 -20.84 28.13
CA GLY A 1081 0.01 -21.54 27.70
C GLY A 1081 -1.26 -20.75 27.96
N GLN A 1082 -1.40 -20.11 29.12
CA GLN A 1082 -2.54 -19.25 29.44
C GLN A 1082 -2.60 -17.96 28.58
N ALA A 1083 -1.46 -17.32 28.35
CA ALA A 1083 -1.33 -16.15 27.49
C ALA A 1083 -1.80 -16.48 26.06
N LEU A 1084 -1.46 -17.68 25.57
CA LEU A 1084 -1.83 -18.19 24.24
C LEU A 1084 -3.10 -19.06 24.20
N LYS A 1085 -3.99 -18.93 25.19
CA LYS A 1085 -5.31 -19.59 25.17
C LYS A 1085 -5.23 -21.12 25.05
N GLY A 1086 -4.29 -21.72 25.77
CA GLY A 1086 -4.11 -23.15 25.89
C GLY A 1086 -3.52 -23.82 24.65
N GLN A 1087 -2.97 -23.05 23.71
CA GLN A 1087 -2.21 -23.60 22.58
C GLN A 1087 -1.01 -24.40 23.13
N ARG A 1088 -0.71 -25.54 22.49
CA ARG A 1088 0.28 -26.51 22.99
C ARG A 1088 1.62 -26.49 22.23
N ARG A 1089 1.66 -25.93 21.03
CA ARG A 1089 2.85 -25.85 20.15
C ARG A 1089 2.70 -24.74 19.10
N TYR A 1090 3.81 -24.22 18.57
CA TYR A 1090 3.81 -23.06 17.65
C TYR A 1090 3.72 -23.37 16.15
N ASN A 1091 4.08 -24.56 15.68
CA ASN A 1091 4.04 -24.90 14.24
C ASN A 1091 3.32 -26.23 13.99
N GLY A 1092 2.03 -26.29 14.38
CA GLY A 1092 1.23 -27.50 14.24
C GLY A 1092 1.20 -28.05 12.81
N HIS A 1093 1.09 -27.16 11.82
CA HIS A 1093 1.13 -27.51 10.40
C HIS A 1093 2.41 -28.26 9.98
N LEU A 1094 3.58 -27.93 10.54
CA LEU A 1094 4.86 -28.59 10.22
C LEU A 1094 5.16 -29.80 11.12
N ALA A 1095 4.27 -30.16 12.05
CA ALA A 1095 4.59 -31.13 13.09
C ALA A 1095 5.09 -32.47 12.52
N THR A 1096 4.39 -33.02 11.52
CA THR A 1096 4.74 -34.29 10.86
C THR A 1096 6.08 -34.20 10.13
N TYR A 1097 6.33 -33.10 9.43
CA TYR A 1097 7.61 -32.87 8.74
C TYR A 1097 8.77 -32.85 9.74
N LEU A 1098 8.62 -32.09 10.84
CA LEU A 1098 9.64 -31.98 11.88
C LEU A 1098 9.89 -33.33 12.60
N ASP A 1099 8.85 -34.14 12.84
CA ASP A 1099 9.00 -35.48 13.42
C ASP A 1099 9.79 -36.42 12.49
N LYS A 1100 9.54 -36.36 11.18
CA LYS A 1100 10.29 -37.12 10.18
C LYS A 1100 11.76 -36.67 10.12
N CYS A 1101 12.03 -35.36 10.15
CA CYS A 1101 13.39 -34.83 10.21
C CYS A 1101 14.13 -35.32 11.47
N GLN A 1102 13.47 -35.26 12.62
CA GLN A 1102 14.04 -35.72 13.89
C GLN A 1102 14.41 -37.20 13.83
N ALA A 1103 13.52 -38.06 13.29
CA ALA A 1103 13.79 -39.48 13.14
C ALA A 1103 15.01 -39.74 12.25
N LYS A 1104 15.07 -39.10 11.07
CA LYS A 1104 16.18 -39.25 10.12
C LYS A 1104 17.53 -38.80 10.66
N ILE A 1105 17.57 -37.65 11.34
CA ILE A 1105 18.82 -37.13 11.92
C ILE A 1105 19.28 -37.99 13.10
N LYS A 1106 18.36 -38.53 13.91
CA LYS A 1106 18.72 -39.47 15.00
C LYS A 1106 19.31 -40.76 14.44
N GLU A 1107 18.71 -41.31 13.39
CA GLU A 1107 19.23 -42.50 12.69
C GLU A 1107 20.64 -42.24 12.15
N ALA A 1108 20.83 -41.14 11.43
CA ALA A 1108 22.15 -40.74 10.92
C ALA A 1108 23.18 -40.54 12.05
N ALA A 1109 22.80 -39.88 13.15
CA ALA A 1109 23.68 -39.69 14.30
C ALA A 1109 24.08 -41.02 14.98
N GLN A 1110 23.17 -41.99 15.07
CA GLN A 1110 23.47 -43.31 15.63
C GLN A 1110 24.43 -44.12 14.75
N ASN A 1111 24.35 -43.94 13.44
CA ASN A 1111 25.21 -44.62 12.47
C ASN A 1111 26.56 -43.91 12.26
N ALA A 1112 26.67 -42.64 12.67
CA ALA A 1112 27.87 -41.85 12.49
C ALA A 1112 29.05 -42.39 13.32
N GLN A 1113 30.21 -42.53 12.68
CA GLN A 1113 31.44 -42.99 13.31
C GLN A 1113 32.60 -42.04 12.96
N TYR A 1114 33.46 -41.77 13.94
CA TYR A 1114 34.66 -40.95 13.73
C TYR A 1114 35.53 -41.54 12.59
N ASN A 1115 36.01 -40.67 11.70
CA ASN A 1115 36.74 -41.02 10.47
C ASN A 1115 35.89 -41.76 9.40
N ALA A 1116 34.79 -41.15 8.95
CA ALA A 1116 34.11 -41.62 7.73
C ALA A 1116 35.03 -41.55 6.50
N ALA A 1117 34.76 -42.43 5.52
CA ALA A 1117 35.49 -42.49 4.25
C ALA A 1117 35.33 -41.20 3.43
N SER A 1118 34.16 -40.56 3.45
CA SER A 1118 33.90 -39.28 2.80
C SER A 1118 32.81 -38.49 3.54
N ILE A 1119 33.20 -37.40 4.22
CA ILE A 1119 32.24 -36.49 4.88
C ILE A 1119 31.36 -35.78 3.85
N LEU A 1120 31.87 -35.56 2.64
CA LEU A 1120 31.14 -34.92 1.55
C LEU A 1120 29.91 -35.75 1.15
N GLU A 1121 30.09 -37.07 1.02
CA GLU A 1121 29.00 -38.00 0.69
C GLU A 1121 27.97 -38.09 1.81
N GLU A 1122 28.41 -38.20 3.06
CA GLU A 1122 27.54 -38.23 4.24
C GLU A 1122 26.71 -36.94 4.36
N ARG A 1123 27.34 -35.78 4.13
CA ARG A 1123 26.66 -34.49 4.06
C ARG A 1123 25.61 -34.47 2.96
N ASP A 1124 25.99 -34.81 1.73
CA ASP A 1124 25.10 -34.71 0.59
C ASP A 1124 23.92 -35.67 0.72
N SER A 1125 24.15 -36.87 1.26
CA SER A 1125 23.09 -37.83 1.58
C SER A 1125 22.12 -37.29 2.64
N LEU A 1126 22.64 -36.84 3.78
CA LEU A 1126 21.79 -36.36 4.89
C LEU A 1126 21.00 -35.10 4.50
N VAL A 1127 21.62 -34.17 3.78
CA VAL A 1127 20.94 -32.95 3.30
C VAL A 1127 19.89 -33.29 2.25
N SER A 1128 20.18 -34.20 1.31
CA SER A 1128 19.20 -34.67 0.31
C SER A 1128 17.98 -35.29 0.99
N ASP A 1129 18.19 -36.21 1.93
CA ASP A 1129 17.12 -36.87 2.68
C ASP A 1129 16.18 -35.86 3.35
N ILE A 1130 16.75 -34.84 4.01
CA ILE A 1130 15.96 -33.81 4.70
C ILE A 1130 15.21 -32.89 3.72
N PHE A 1131 15.79 -32.58 2.57
CA PHE A 1131 15.11 -31.82 1.52
C PHE A 1131 13.96 -32.63 0.88
N GLU A 1132 14.14 -33.93 0.65
CA GLU A 1132 13.12 -34.82 0.08
C GLU A 1132 11.90 -34.99 0.99
N LEU A 1133 12.06 -34.90 2.32
CA LEU A 1133 10.94 -34.94 3.26
C LEU A 1133 9.90 -33.83 3.01
N THR A 1134 10.28 -32.73 2.37
CA THR A 1134 9.33 -31.67 1.97
C THR A 1134 8.44 -32.07 0.80
N ALA A 1135 8.81 -33.10 0.03
CA ALA A 1135 8.01 -33.66 -1.06
C ALA A 1135 7.09 -34.81 -0.59
N CYS A 1136 7.52 -35.57 0.43
CA CYS A 1136 6.84 -36.78 0.92
C CYS A 1136 5.99 -36.58 2.20
N ALA A 1137 5.68 -35.34 2.59
CA ALA A 1137 5.10 -35.05 3.91
C ALA A 1137 3.71 -35.67 4.18
N HIS A 1138 2.98 -36.16 3.15
CA HIS A 1138 1.59 -36.62 3.27
C HIS A 1138 1.26 -38.03 2.77
N GLU A 1139 2.24 -38.91 2.54
CA GLU A 1139 1.91 -40.35 2.56
C GLU A 1139 1.65 -40.76 4.01
N THR A 1140 0.41 -40.58 4.47
CA THR A 1140 -0.14 -41.35 5.58
C THR A 1140 -0.46 -42.74 5.04
N ASP A 1141 0.15 -43.77 5.61
CA ASP A 1141 -0.37 -45.13 5.50
C ASP A 1141 -1.89 -45.09 5.79
N PRO A 1142 -2.74 -45.68 4.93
CA PRO A 1142 -4.13 -45.88 5.29
C PRO A 1142 -4.16 -46.88 6.45
N CYS A 1143 -4.59 -46.44 7.64
CA CYS A 1143 -5.06 -47.36 8.67
C CYS A 1143 -6.32 -48.09 8.22
#